data_AF-A0A813M6L9-F1
#
_entry.id   AF-A0A813M6L9-F1
#
_cell.length_a   1.000
_cell.length_b   1.000
_cell.length_c   1.000
_cell.angle_alpha   90.00
_cell.angle_beta   90.00
_cell.angle_gamma   90.00
#
_symmetry.space_group_name_H-M   'P 1'
#
loop_
_entity.id
_entity.type
_entity.pdbx_description
1 polymer ?
#
loop_
_entity_poly.entity_id
_entity_poly.type
_entity_poly.pdbx_seq_one_letter_code
_entity_poly.pdbx_strand_id
1 'polypeptide(L)'
;MSEGHHTPDHGAPSGVASTDAESTKKPSGVPRPAFDDSTLQVMEDEFQTVLNELVGGDRSLDKFRTEYEKLHKALLKSHDSEKRLMQKCRELNSELVTNSAKVQAAMKLSEEDKSAINSLQKEIEKAWKMVDAAHEKEQRAKETIQSLRIEINNLSNLIEQGAGMSVGQEQDVNDLMNVRAELTQERDKLLNDITQLRRDLDNSAFKQNDLEKQIQESNEQIASLQEKITQTKNDNAKEAKKREQLELELKTSKQNLDLRNAEFKAQTTQFDVQQQELKKAQQTLRQLKDDNVRLTKENQILQVRLDNSRTQFTELVTTNEKLANDCARRVIELKEKEDELVQLRKERDSEQKRKDHVEKRLRQVEDTMGEMEQQRERYRVTQQAMEQEIDDFKKIQDENRRHVDKLTREREQLNKTCQKLVADNQKQNDQVANINQSKRTLEQDITNYKDEAAKQRKIILKMEKERDRYITEAGQLTSQVLALMEEVKKKELELFDQKKKIAESETRLKQQQNLYEAVRSDRNLYSKNLIESQDEIGEMKRKLKIMNHQVDQLKEEIQGKEQDLVRAQADHDKVKKEKEQLIANVEKLKKEATETEEAYANQQAEFERLNKQLSEANDERKKQMKQLQQVIAERDVLGTQLVRRNDELALLYEKLKIQQSTLNKGELQYKGRLEDLRILKLELKKLRHEKGTLQDKVANTDDLKREVFHVQRELLRERTRCRALEEELENPMNVHRWRKLEGSDPSTFELIQKIQILQKRLIQKTEEVVQKELLIQEKEKLYAELKRILARQPGPEVAEQLSIYQETLKAKTKQLKSLASEVNMYESQIDDYKYEIDKLNRQLTEVRQKYFLQKKKETITKEKERLAQLQQITTTVNGITLQQPPPDLIQPNRSNDQARFTGGGFNLKSIPKPSSVTA
;
A
#
# COMPACT_ATOMS: atom_id res chain seq x y z
N MET A 1 54.48 -28.03 47.94
CA MET A 1 54.40 -28.67 49.27
C MET A 1 53.01 -28.39 49.84
N SER A 2 52.48 -29.33 50.63
CA SER A 2 51.15 -29.44 51.27
C SER A 2 50.35 -28.15 51.49
N GLU A 3 49.05 -28.09 51.16
CA GLU A 3 47.89 -28.83 51.75
C GLU A 3 47.59 -28.46 53.22
N GLY A 4 46.29 -28.36 53.56
CA GLY A 4 45.82 -28.63 54.93
C GLY A 4 44.86 -27.62 55.54
N HIS A 5 43.57 -27.97 55.60
CA HIS A 5 42.52 -27.39 56.46
C HIS A 5 42.94 -27.22 57.94
N HIS A 6 42.34 -26.34 58.77
CA HIS A 6 40.96 -26.43 59.27
C HIS A 6 40.47 -25.18 60.07
N THR A 7 39.15 -25.14 60.29
CA THR A 7 38.30 -24.29 61.18
C THR A 7 38.60 -24.51 62.69
N PRO A 8 38.17 -23.67 63.71
CA PRO A 8 36.75 -23.35 64.06
C PRO A 8 36.48 -21.94 64.71
N ASP A 9 35.28 -21.33 64.59
CA ASP A 9 34.05 -21.38 65.45
C ASP A 9 34.06 -20.47 66.73
N HIS A 10 33.10 -19.52 66.82
CA HIS A 10 32.15 -19.32 67.94
C HIS A 10 31.39 -17.98 67.88
N GLY A 11 30.07 -17.98 68.15
CA GLY A 11 29.29 -16.74 68.38
C GLY A 11 27.78 -16.75 68.08
N ALA A 12 26.99 -17.60 68.74
CA ALA A 12 25.51 -17.46 68.84
C ALA A 12 25.14 -16.48 70.01
N PRO A 13 23.87 -16.16 70.39
CA PRO A 13 22.57 -16.77 69.99
C PRO A 13 21.32 -15.81 69.91
N SER A 14 20.12 -16.43 69.85
CA SER A 14 18.74 -15.87 70.04
C SER A 14 18.20 -14.97 68.91
N GLY A 15 16.91 -14.94 68.56
CA GLY A 15 15.64 -15.66 68.87
C GLY A 15 14.59 -15.11 67.85
N VAL A 16 13.39 -15.63 67.58
CA VAL A 16 12.37 -16.41 68.31
C VAL A 16 11.52 -17.19 67.28
N ALA A 17 10.76 -18.19 67.70
CA ALA A 17 9.96 -19.08 66.85
C ALA A 17 8.74 -18.44 66.16
N SER A 18 8.36 -19.04 65.03
CA SER A 18 6.95 -19.23 64.63
C SER A 18 6.81 -20.61 64.00
N THR A 19 6.12 -21.50 64.69
CA THR A 19 5.65 -22.79 64.17
C THR A 19 4.60 -22.57 63.09
N ASP A 20 4.60 -23.38 62.04
CA ASP A 20 3.38 -24.04 61.61
C ASP A 20 3.70 -25.34 60.89
N ALA A 21 2.96 -26.39 61.27
CA ALA A 21 3.02 -27.69 60.63
C ALA A 21 1.69 -27.90 59.90
N GLU A 22 1.72 -28.24 58.62
CA GLU A 22 0.53 -28.86 58.04
C GLU A 22 0.86 -29.97 57.04
N SER A 23 0.21 -31.10 57.26
CA SER A 23 0.45 -32.34 56.54
C SER A 23 -0.21 -32.32 55.16
N THR A 24 0.59 -32.34 54.10
CA THR A 24 0.08 -32.56 52.73
C THR A 24 -0.24 -34.05 52.50
N LYS A 25 -1.26 -34.56 53.20
CA LYS A 25 -1.98 -35.76 52.74
C LYS A 25 -2.56 -35.45 51.36
N LYS A 26 -2.07 -36.15 50.33
CA LYS A 26 -2.72 -36.15 49.01
C LYS A 26 -4.19 -36.56 49.17
N PRO A 27 -5.17 -35.83 48.61
CA PRO A 27 -6.53 -36.33 48.47
C PRO A 27 -6.57 -37.35 47.31
N SER A 28 -6.02 -38.54 47.54
CA SER A 28 -6.16 -39.67 46.62
C SER A 28 -7.55 -40.29 46.80
N GLY A 29 -8.55 -39.66 46.20
CA GLY A 29 -9.94 -40.09 46.32
C GLY A 29 -10.86 -39.29 45.40
N VAL A 30 -10.92 -39.66 44.11
CA VAL A 30 -12.10 -39.35 43.31
C VAL A 30 -13.27 -40.05 44.00
N PRO A 31 -14.36 -39.35 44.39
CA PRO A 31 -15.50 -40.02 44.97
C PRO A 31 -16.03 -41.04 43.94
N ARG A 32 -16.32 -42.26 44.38
CA ARG A 32 -17.09 -43.21 43.58
C ARG A 32 -18.58 -42.97 43.90
N PRO A 33 -19.48 -43.06 42.90
CA PRO A 33 -20.91 -42.98 43.17
C PRO A 33 -21.32 -44.12 44.11
N ALA A 34 -22.34 -43.90 44.92
CA ALA A 34 -22.83 -44.91 45.87
C ALA A 34 -23.44 -46.13 45.16
N PHE A 35 -23.97 -45.92 43.95
CA PHE A 35 -24.51 -46.95 43.07
C PHE A 35 -23.82 -46.91 41.70
N ASP A 36 -23.58 -48.08 41.12
CA ASP A 36 -23.19 -48.20 39.71
C ASP A 36 -24.44 -48.03 38.83
N ASP A 37 -24.33 -47.41 37.65
CA ASP A 37 -25.48 -47.24 36.74
C ASP A 37 -26.05 -48.64 36.36
N SER A 38 -25.20 -49.69 36.33
CA SER A 38 -25.62 -51.09 36.18
C SER A 38 -26.49 -51.62 37.34
N THR A 39 -26.23 -51.20 38.59
CA THR A 39 -27.03 -51.61 39.74
C THR A 39 -28.37 -50.88 39.82
N LEU A 40 -28.44 -49.63 39.33
CA LEU A 40 -29.70 -48.90 39.23
C LEU A 40 -30.63 -49.52 38.18
N GLN A 41 -30.07 -49.94 37.02
CA GLN A 41 -30.81 -50.63 35.96
C GLN A 41 -31.53 -51.88 36.50
N VAL A 42 -30.82 -52.72 37.28
CA VAL A 42 -31.40 -53.92 37.91
C VAL A 42 -32.53 -53.56 38.89
N MET A 43 -32.33 -52.53 39.72
CA MET A 43 -33.38 -52.06 40.64
C MET A 43 -34.61 -51.49 39.92
N GLU A 44 -34.43 -50.88 38.74
CA GLU A 44 -35.54 -50.35 37.92
C GLU A 44 -36.32 -51.48 37.22
N ASP A 45 -35.63 -52.54 36.76
CA ASP A 45 -36.27 -53.76 36.22
C ASP A 45 -37.02 -54.55 37.32
N GLU A 46 -36.46 -54.68 38.52
CA GLU A 46 -37.13 -55.26 39.69
C GLU A 46 -38.34 -54.43 40.12
N PHE A 47 -38.19 -53.10 40.19
CA PHE A 47 -39.28 -52.17 40.49
C PHE A 47 -40.44 -52.32 39.50
N GLN A 48 -40.14 -52.39 38.20
CA GLN A 48 -41.15 -52.54 37.16
C GLN A 48 -41.85 -53.91 37.22
N THR A 49 -41.13 -54.96 37.64
CA THR A 49 -41.69 -56.29 37.87
C THR A 49 -42.69 -56.28 39.03
N VAL A 50 -42.31 -55.73 40.19
CA VAL A 50 -43.19 -55.57 41.36
C VAL A 50 -44.40 -54.67 41.04
N LEU A 51 -44.22 -53.63 40.22
CA LEU A 51 -45.31 -52.80 39.73
C LEU A 51 -46.35 -53.59 38.94
N ASN A 52 -45.89 -54.46 38.04
CA ASN A 52 -46.76 -55.29 37.20
C ASN A 52 -47.54 -56.33 38.03
N GLU A 53 -46.91 -56.92 39.06
CA GLU A 53 -47.58 -57.80 40.02
C GLU A 53 -48.68 -57.06 40.81
N LEU A 54 -48.40 -55.82 41.24
CA LEU A 54 -49.37 -54.94 41.92
C LEU A 54 -50.54 -54.48 41.03
N VAL A 55 -50.44 -54.59 39.70
CA VAL A 55 -51.56 -54.30 38.78
C VAL A 55 -52.57 -55.46 38.73
N GLY A 56 -52.15 -56.68 39.05
CA GLY A 56 -52.94 -57.90 38.87
C GLY A 56 -53.83 -58.33 40.04
N GLY A 57 -53.67 -57.74 41.24
CA GLY A 57 -54.28 -58.25 42.47
C GLY A 57 -54.82 -57.17 43.42
N ASP A 58 -56.12 -57.28 43.71
CA ASP A 58 -56.93 -56.58 44.72
C ASP A 58 -56.81 -55.03 44.84
N ARG A 59 -57.98 -54.37 44.82
CA ARG A 59 -58.12 -52.90 44.83
C ARG A 59 -57.68 -52.25 46.15
N SER A 60 -57.36 -53.05 47.16
CA SER A 60 -56.78 -52.63 48.44
C SER A 60 -55.32 -52.19 48.33
N LEU A 61 -54.56 -52.72 47.36
CA LEU A 61 -53.11 -52.48 47.21
C LEU A 61 -52.74 -51.24 46.36
N ASP A 62 -53.73 -50.61 45.71
CA ASP A 62 -53.53 -49.47 44.79
C ASP A 62 -52.89 -48.24 45.49
N LYS A 63 -53.18 -48.07 46.79
CA LYS A 63 -52.49 -47.07 47.64
C LYS A 63 -51.01 -47.38 47.83
N PHE A 64 -50.67 -48.66 48.02
CA PHE A 64 -49.29 -49.13 48.20
C PHE A 64 -48.49 -48.94 46.92
N ARG A 65 -49.07 -49.31 45.77
CA ARG A 65 -48.54 -48.97 44.44
C ARG A 65 -48.23 -47.48 44.29
N THR A 66 -49.17 -46.61 44.66
CA THR A 66 -49.02 -45.16 44.53
C THR A 66 -47.85 -44.62 45.38
N GLU A 67 -47.65 -45.13 46.60
CA GLU A 67 -46.49 -44.76 47.42
C GLU A 67 -45.18 -45.38 46.93
N TYR A 68 -45.21 -46.60 46.38
CA TYR A 68 -44.05 -47.27 45.78
C TYR A 68 -43.56 -46.52 44.52
N GLU A 69 -44.47 -46.06 43.66
CA GLU A 69 -44.14 -45.18 42.52
C GLU A 69 -43.55 -43.83 42.95
N LYS A 70 -44.01 -43.26 44.07
CA LYS A 70 -43.40 -42.03 44.64
C LYS A 70 -41.99 -42.31 45.16
N LEU A 71 -41.77 -43.45 45.81
CA LEU A 71 -40.46 -43.84 46.34
C LEU A 71 -39.43 -44.03 45.21
N HIS A 72 -39.81 -44.71 44.12
CA HIS A 72 -38.94 -44.85 42.95
C HIS A 72 -38.63 -43.51 42.27
N LYS A 73 -39.64 -42.64 42.09
CA LYS A 73 -39.44 -41.27 41.59
C LYS A 73 -38.52 -40.43 42.50
N ALA A 74 -38.56 -40.66 43.82
CA ALA A 74 -37.64 -40.02 44.77
C ALA A 74 -36.21 -40.59 44.66
N LEU A 75 -36.05 -41.91 44.48
CA LEU A 75 -34.77 -42.58 44.27
C LEU A 75 -34.08 -42.11 42.99
N LEU A 76 -34.78 -42.15 41.85
CA LEU A 76 -34.26 -41.64 40.57
C LEU A 76 -33.84 -40.18 40.68
N LYS A 77 -34.68 -39.33 41.29
CA LYS A 77 -34.36 -37.91 41.51
C LYS A 77 -33.15 -37.71 42.44
N SER A 78 -32.94 -38.62 43.40
CA SER A 78 -31.76 -38.64 44.25
C SER A 78 -30.50 -38.98 43.45
N HIS A 79 -30.52 -40.04 42.64
CA HIS A 79 -29.39 -40.43 41.76
C HIS A 79 -29.04 -39.32 40.76
N ASP A 80 -30.05 -38.71 40.13
CA ASP A 80 -29.87 -37.57 39.24
C ASP A 80 -29.21 -36.37 39.94
N SER A 81 -29.56 -36.14 41.22
CA SER A 81 -28.94 -35.09 42.02
C SER A 81 -27.50 -35.42 42.43
N GLU A 82 -27.22 -36.69 42.77
CA GLU A 82 -25.87 -37.21 43.05
C GLU A 82 -24.98 -37.08 41.81
N LYS A 83 -25.47 -37.46 40.63
CA LYS A 83 -24.77 -37.35 39.34
C LYS A 83 -24.38 -35.90 39.01
N ARG A 84 -25.29 -34.94 39.25
CA ARG A 84 -25.01 -33.49 39.10
C ARG A 84 -24.02 -32.96 40.14
N LEU A 85 -24.16 -33.37 41.41
CA LEU A 85 -23.21 -33.02 42.48
C LEU A 85 -21.82 -33.57 42.19
N MET A 86 -21.72 -34.80 41.70
CA MET A 86 -20.48 -35.46 41.30
C MET A 86 -19.80 -34.77 40.13
N GLN A 87 -20.57 -34.35 39.11
CA GLN A 87 -20.05 -33.54 38.02
C GLN A 87 -19.53 -32.19 38.54
N LYS A 88 -20.31 -31.49 39.38
CA LYS A 88 -19.92 -30.23 40.02
C LYS A 88 -18.63 -30.36 40.84
N CYS A 89 -18.46 -31.49 41.57
CA CYS A 89 -17.24 -31.77 42.33
C CYS A 89 -16.02 -31.99 41.44
N ARG A 90 -16.19 -32.63 40.27
CA ARG A 90 -15.10 -32.80 39.28
C ARG A 90 -14.71 -31.46 38.64
N GLU A 91 -15.69 -30.63 38.30
CA GLU A 91 -15.49 -29.27 37.78
C GLU A 91 -14.74 -28.40 38.81
N LEU A 92 -15.25 -28.30 40.04
CA LEU A 92 -14.61 -27.55 41.13
C LEU A 92 -13.20 -28.07 41.47
N ASN A 93 -12.96 -29.38 41.40
CA ASN A 93 -11.62 -29.93 41.62
C ASN A 93 -10.64 -29.54 40.48
N SER A 94 -11.12 -29.44 39.24
CA SER A 94 -10.33 -28.92 38.10
C SER A 94 -10.00 -27.43 38.25
N GLU A 95 -10.99 -26.63 38.68
CA GLU A 95 -10.81 -25.21 39.01
C GLU A 95 -9.83 -25.01 40.18
N LEU A 96 -9.90 -25.87 41.20
CA LEU A 96 -9.00 -25.81 42.36
C LEU A 96 -7.55 -26.16 41.99
N VAL A 97 -7.34 -27.16 41.13
CA VAL A 97 -6.00 -27.50 40.61
C VAL A 97 -5.44 -26.37 39.75
N THR A 98 -6.24 -25.78 38.87
CA THR A 98 -5.79 -24.67 38.00
C THR A 98 -5.56 -23.37 38.77
N ASN A 99 -6.35 -23.07 39.81
CA ASN A 99 -6.09 -21.93 40.69
C ASN A 99 -4.88 -22.17 41.61
N SER A 100 -4.65 -23.40 42.10
CA SER A 100 -3.43 -23.76 42.83
C SER A 100 -2.16 -23.51 42.00
N ALA A 101 -2.18 -23.88 40.71
CA ALA A 101 -1.07 -23.59 39.79
C ALA A 101 -0.83 -22.08 39.59
N LYS A 102 -1.91 -21.27 39.47
CA LYS A 102 -1.80 -19.80 39.39
C LYS A 102 -1.23 -19.19 40.68
N VAL A 103 -1.63 -19.70 41.85
CA VAL A 103 -1.11 -19.24 43.15
C VAL A 103 0.38 -19.56 43.29
N GLN A 104 0.83 -20.76 42.88
CA GLN A 104 2.25 -21.10 42.86
C GLN A 104 3.07 -20.20 41.92
N ALA A 105 2.52 -19.85 40.74
CA ALA A 105 3.18 -18.91 39.83
C ALA A 105 3.28 -17.49 40.43
N ALA A 106 2.23 -17.00 41.08
CA ALA A 106 2.23 -15.71 41.76
C ALA A 106 3.20 -15.66 42.96
N MET A 107 3.30 -16.75 43.73
CA MET A 107 4.27 -16.85 44.83
C MET A 107 5.72 -16.77 44.33
N LYS A 108 6.07 -17.46 43.25
CA LYS A 108 7.42 -17.36 42.65
C LYS A 108 7.76 -15.94 42.21
N LEU A 109 6.82 -15.25 41.54
CA LEU A 109 7.02 -13.86 41.13
C LEU A 109 7.29 -12.95 42.34
N SER A 110 6.56 -13.16 43.45
CA SER A 110 6.76 -12.40 44.69
C SER A 110 8.08 -12.70 45.41
N GLU A 111 8.65 -13.91 45.26
CA GLU A 111 9.99 -14.25 45.75
C GLU A 111 11.09 -13.57 44.90
N GLU A 112 10.92 -13.55 43.59
CA GLU A 112 11.81 -12.85 42.64
C GLU A 112 11.81 -11.33 42.92
N ASP A 113 10.65 -10.71 43.10
CA ASP A 113 10.50 -9.29 43.48
C ASP A 113 11.16 -8.99 44.84
N LYS A 114 10.99 -9.86 45.85
CA LYS A 114 11.68 -9.71 47.15
C LYS A 114 13.20 -9.75 47.00
N SER A 115 13.73 -10.59 46.10
CA SER A 115 15.16 -10.66 45.82
C SER A 115 15.68 -9.34 45.21
N ALA A 116 14.95 -8.76 44.26
CA ALA A 116 15.27 -7.48 43.64
C ALA A 116 15.16 -6.28 44.61
N ILE A 117 14.18 -6.29 45.52
CA ILE A 117 14.06 -5.27 46.57
C ILE A 117 15.26 -5.33 47.53
N ASN A 118 15.68 -6.54 47.93
CA ASN A 118 16.82 -6.73 48.83
C ASN A 118 18.17 -6.31 48.22
N SER A 119 18.36 -6.41 46.90
CA SER A 119 19.57 -5.91 46.24
C SER A 119 19.60 -4.38 46.19
N LEU A 120 18.49 -3.74 45.83
CA LEU A 120 18.34 -2.28 45.82
C LEU A 120 18.51 -1.67 47.22
N GLN A 121 17.98 -2.30 48.27
CA GLN A 121 18.20 -1.85 49.66
C GLN A 121 19.69 -1.85 50.06
N LYS A 122 20.47 -2.85 49.63
CA LYS A 122 21.93 -2.89 49.87
C LYS A 122 22.70 -1.81 49.11
N GLU A 123 22.21 -1.36 47.96
CA GLU A 123 22.81 -0.23 47.24
C GLU A 123 22.50 1.10 47.92
N ILE A 124 21.28 1.26 48.46
CA ILE A 124 20.90 2.42 49.27
C ILE A 124 21.76 2.50 50.54
N GLU A 125 21.97 1.41 51.28
CA GLU A 125 22.87 1.40 52.45
C GLU A 125 24.31 1.83 52.11
N LYS A 126 24.84 1.44 50.94
CA LYS A 126 26.16 1.88 50.48
C LYS A 126 26.19 3.37 50.18
N ALA A 127 25.13 3.92 49.58
CA ALA A 127 25.02 5.35 49.32
C ALA A 127 24.97 6.16 50.62
N TRP A 128 24.18 5.73 51.60
CA TRP A 128 24.10 6.37 52.93
C TRP A 128 25.46 6.39 53.65
N LYS A 129 26.19 5.26 53.70
CA LYS A 129 27.52 5.21 54.32
C LYS A 129 28.55 6.15 53.67
N MET A 130 28.40 6.46 52.37
CA MET A 130 29.26 7.46 51.72
C MET A 130 28.90 8.90 52.11
N VAL A 131 27.63 9.19 52.40
CA VAL A 131 27.18 10.50 52.91
C VAL A 131 27.65 10.71 54.35
N ASP A 132 27.49 9.71 55.22
CA ASP A 132 27.95 9.78 56.62
C ASP A 132 29.47 10.03 56.70
N ALA A 133 30.26 9.34 55.88
CA ALA A 133 31.71 9.52 55.78
C ALA A 133 32.14 10.90 55.23
N ALA A 134 31.27 11.59 54.49
CA ALA A 134 31.49 12.97 54.07
C ALA A 134 31.16 13.95 55.21
N HIS A 135 30.09 13.69 55.97
CA HIS A 135 29.65 14.56 57.05
C HIS A 135 30.58 14.51 58.28
N GLU A 136 31.16 13.34 58.60
CA GLU A 136 32.26 13.24 59.60
C GLU A 136 33.46 14.14 59.25
N LYS A 137 33.84 14.22 57.97
CA LYS A 137 34.96 15.05 57.52
C LYS A 137 34.63 16.55 57.64
N GLU A 138 33.39 16.93 57.35
CA GLU A 138 32.90 18.30 57.53
C GLU A 138 32.90 18.71 59.01
N GLN A 139 32.47 17.80 59.90
CA GLN A 139 32.40 18.08 61.34
C GLN A 139 33.80 18.32 61.96
N ARG A 140 34.79 17.48 61.63
CA ARG A 140 36.19 17.67 62.07
C ARG A 140 36.80 19.00 61.59
N ALA A 141 36.42 19.47 60.40
CA ALA A 141 36.83 20.78 59.90
C ALA A 141 36.22 21.94 60.70
N LYS A 142 34.95 21.83 61.12
CA LYS A 142 34.28 22.85 61.96
C LYS A 142 34.89 22.96 63.35
N GLU A 143 35.20 21.84 63.99
CA GLU A 143 35.85 21.80 65.31
C GLU A 143 37.23 22.48 65.28
N THR A 144 38.00 22.26 64.21
CA THR A 144 39.32 22.88 64.00
C THR A 144 39.24 24.40 63.83
N ILE A 145 38.16 24.93 63.26
CA ILE A 145 37.93 26.38 63.14
C ILE A 145 37.54 27.01 64.49
N GLN A 146 36.87 26.24 65.36
CA GLN A 146 36.36 26.73 66.63
C GLN A 146 37.46 26.88 67.69
N SER A 147 38.49 26.01 67.71
CA SER A 147 39.65 26.14 68.59
C SER A 147 40.46 27.40 68.30
N LEU A 148 40.76 27.68 67.02
CA LEU A 148 41.52 28.86 66.58
C LEU A 148 40.85 30.19 66.95
N ARG A 149 39.52 30.22 67.11
CA ARG A 149 38.79 31.42 67.57
C ARG A 149 38.97 31.70 69.06
N ILE A 150 39.25 30.68 69.89
CA ILE A 150 39.41 30.84 71.33
C ILE A 150 40.80 31.43 71.64
N GLU A 151 41.85 31.01 70.92
CA GLU A 151 43.21 31.57 71.08
C GLU A 151 43.28 33.07 70.80
N ILE A 152 42.61 33.54 69.73
CA ILE A 152 42.56 34.96 69.37
C ILE A 152 41.93 35.81 70.49
N ASN A 153 40.90 35.29 71.17
CA ASN A 153 40.19 36.03 72.21
C ASN A 153 41.00 36.14 73.51
N ASN A 154 41.83 35.13 73.82
CA ASN A 154 42.69 35.14 75.01
C ASN A 154 43.85 36.15 74.91
N LEU A 155 44.33 36.44 73.69
CA LEU A 155 45.41 37.42 73.47
C LEU A 155 44.94 38.88 73.56
N SER A 156 43.65 39.15 73.31
CA SER A 156 43.10 40.52 73.36
C SER A 156 42.93 41.07 74.78
N ASN A 157 42.74 40.21 75.79
CA ASN A 157 42.44 40.64 77.17
C ASN A 157 43.68 41.08 77.99
N LEU A 158 44.90 40.96 77.46
CA LEU A 158 46.14 41.21 78.22
C LEU A 158 46.69 42.65 78.10
N ILE A 159 46.02 43.53 77.34
CA ILE A 159 46.58 44.83 76.89
C ILE A 159 45.96 46.05 77.63
N GLU A 160 45.01 45.86 78.56
CA GLU A 160 44.12 46.93 79.05
C GLU A 160 44.28 47.35 80.55
N GLN A 161 45.48 47.33 81.16
CA GLN A 161 45.67 47.78 82.57
C GLN A 161 47.04 48.50 82.90
N GLY A 162 47.00 49.69 83.53
CA GLY A 162 48.14 50.35 84.25
C GLY A 162 48.06 51.90 84.42
N ALA A 163 48.46 52.51 85.57
CA ALA A 163 48.14 53.92 85.94
C ALA A 163 49.02 54.67 87.02
N GLY A 164 49.05 56.04 87.03
CA GLY A 164 48.90 56.99 88.20
C GLY A 164 50.03 57.52 89.19
N MET A 165 50.10 58.87 89.42
CA MET A 165 50.32 59.71 90.68
C MET A 165 51.66 59.70 91.55
N SER A 166 51.97 60.58 92.55
CA SER A 166 51.96 62.09 92.75
C SER A 166 52.48 62.65 94.16
N VAL A 167 53.12 63.85 94.26
CA VAL A 167 53.30 64.81 95.46
C VAL A 167 54.23 64.40 96.67
N GLY A 168 54.88 65.24 97.55
CA GLY A 168 55.22 66.71 97.65
C GLY A 168 55.54 67.31 99.09
N GLN A 169 56.24 68.49 99.17
CA GLN A 169 56.45 69.54 100.26
C GLN A 169 57.33 69.41 101.56
N GLU A 170 58.27 70.39 101.74
CA GLU A 170 58.53 71.33 102.91
C GLU A 170 60.04 71.76 103.03
N GLN A 171 60.47 73.02 103.32
CA GLN A 171 59.84 74.35 103.16
C GLN A 171 60.86 75.54 103.31
N ASP A 172 60.74 76.54 102.44
CA ASP A 172 61.10 77.98 102.43
C ASP A 172 62.49 78.57 102.82
N VAL A 173 63.60 77.82 102.96
CA VAL A 173 64.96 78.44 103.05
C VAL A 173 66.02 77.75 102.20
N ASN A 174 65.95 76.42 102.10
CA ASN A 174 66.65 75.69 101.04
C ASN A 174 66.17 76.20 99.66
N ASP A 175 64.94 76.70 99.63
CA ASP A 175 64.10 77.06 98.50
C ASP A 175 64.64 78.21 97.66
N LEU A 176 65.49 79.11 98.18
CA LEU A 176 66.16 80.11 97.32
C LEU A 176 67.41 79.57 96.61
N MET A 177 68.06 78.51 97.14
CA MET A 177 69.10 77.77 96.42
C MET A 177 68.50 76.68 95.53
N ASN A 178 67.45 76.00 96.01
CA ASN A 178 66.63 75.10 95.21
C ASN A 178 66.03 75.86 94.04
N VAL A 179 65.35 77.00 94.18
CA VAL A 179 64.81 77.76 93.01
C VAL A 179 65.87 78.01 91.93
N ARG A 180 67.15 78.24 92.26
CA ARG A 180 68.20 78.34 91.22
C ARG A 180 68.56 76.99 90.59
N ALA A 181 68.61 75.92 91.38
CA ALA A 181 68.87 74.56 90.92
C ALA A 181 67.68 73.98 90.14
N GLU A 182 66.46 74.16 90.66
CA GLU A 182 65.16 73.87 90.08
C GLU A 182 64.95 74.63 88.77
N LEU A 183 65.16 75.96 88.68
CA LEU A 183 65.05 76.65 87.38
C LEU A 183 66.08 76.12 86.35
N THR A 184 67.25 75.65 86.79
CA THR A 184 68.23 75.01 85.89
C THR A 184 67.77 73.61 85.49
N GLN A 185 67.25 72.83 86.43
CA GLN A 185 66.70 71.49 86.22
C GLN A 185 65.38 71.54 85.43
N GLU A 186 64.61 72.61 85.54
CA GLU A 186 63.36 72.88 84.83
C GLU A 186 63.66 73.31 83.41
N ARG A 187 64.68 74.16 83.17
CA ARG A 187 65.23 74.36 81.82
C ARG A 187 65.65 73.04 81.18
N ASP A 188 66.35 72.17 81.91
CA ASP A 188 66.86 70.91 81.37
C ASP A 188 65.77 69.84 81.21
N LYS A 189 64.74 69.84 82.07
CA LYS A 189 63.49 69.10 81.88
C LYS A 189 62.76 69.59 80.63
N LEU A 190 62.49 70.89 80.52
CA LEU A 190 61.83 71.49 79.35
C LEU A 190 62.62 71.26 78.05
N LEU A 191 63.96 71.22 78.09
CA LEU A 191 64.78 70.84 76.94
C LEU A 191 64.59 69.36 76.57
N ASN A 192 64.63 68.46 77.57
CA ASN A 192 64.36 67.05 77.36
C ASN A 192 62.92 66.83 76.84
N ASP A 193 61.93 67.49 77.43
CA ASP A 193 60.52 67.46 77.02
C ASP A 193 60.37 67.98 75.60
N ILE A 194 61.06 69.06 75.20
CA ILE A 194 61.09 69.53 73.81
C ILE A 194 61.73 68.49 72.87
N THR A 195 62.80 67.80 73.28
CA THR A 195 63.37 66.72 72.44
C THR A 195 62.45 65.49 72.37
N GLN A 196 61.72 65.20 73.44
CA GLN A 196 60.77 64.09 73.50
C GLN A 196 59.53 64.39 72.66
N LEU A 197 58.93 65.57 72.82
CA LEU A 197 57.83 66.07 71.99
C LEU A 197 58.23 66.17 70.50
N ARG A 198 59.49 66.48 70.16
CA ARG A 198 59.98 66.40 68.78
C ARG A 198 60.03 64.96 68.26
N ARG A 199 60.56 64.01 69.05
CA ARG A 199 60.52 62.57 68.67
C ARG A 199 59.09 62.07 68.54
N ASP A 200 58.19 62.49 69.42
CA ASP A 200 56.79 62.06 69.41
C ASP A 200 56.02 62.71 68.24
N LEU A 201 56.38 63.93 67.83
CA LEU A 201 55.91 64.56 66.60
C LEU A 201 56.43 63.82 65.35
N ASP A 202 57.72 63.50 65.28
CA ASP A 202 58.32 62.75 64.17
C ASP A 202 57.70 61.33 64.07
N ASN A 203 57.51 60.65 65.20
CA ASN A 203 56.81 59.36 65.28
C ASN A 203 55.35 59.46 64.85
N SER A 204 54.67 60.56 65.19
CA SER A 204 53.28 60.81 64.78
C SER A 204 53.18 61.12 63.28
N ALA A 205 54.11 61.89 62.72
CA ALA A 205 54.21 62.15 61.29
C ALA A 205 54.55 60.88 60.49
N PHE A 206 55.41 60.01 61.02
CA PHE A 206 55.68 58.69 60.42
C PHE A 206 54.42 57.81 60.41
N LYS A 207 53.69 57.73 61.54
CA LYS A 207 52.41 57.02 61.61
C LYS A 207 51.34 57.61 60.68
N GLN A 208 51.29 58.93 60.54
CA GLN A 208 50.37 59.59 59.61
C GLN A 208 50.69 59.19 58.16
N ASN A 209 51.95 59.26 57.74
CA ASN A 209 52.37 58.83 56.40
C ASN A 209 52.08 57.34 56.13
N ASP A 210 52.29 56.46 57.10
CA ASP A 210 51.99 55.03 56.95
C ASP A 210 50.48 54.78 56.84
N LEU A 211 49.65 55.47 57.64
CA LEU A 211 48.19 55.41 57.52
C LEU A 211 47.68 56.01 56.20
N GLU A 212 48.25 57.12 55.72
CA GLU A 212 47.92 57.69 54.40
C GLU A 212 48.26 56.71 53.26
N LYS A 213 49.38 56.00 53.36
CA LYS A 213 49.75 54.93 52.42
C LYS A 213 48.79 53.74 52.47
N GLN A 214 48.42 53.27 53.66
CA GLN A 214 47.43 52.19 53.84
C GLN A 214 46.03 52.60 53.31
N ILE A 215 45.64 53.86 53.47
CA ILE A 215 44.41 54.42 52.89
C ILE A 215 44.49 54.44 51.37
N GLN A 216 45.62 54.83 50.78
CA GLN A 216 45.82 54.79 49.33
C GLN A 216 45.74 53.35 48.79
N GLU A 217 46.45 52.40 49.39
CA GLU A 217 46.40 50.98 49.00
C GLU A 217 44.98 50.41 49.11
N SER A 218 44.23 50.80 50.16
CA SER A 218 42.83 50.42 50.33
C SER A 218 41.92 51.03 49.24
N ASN A 219 42.15 52.28 48.86
CA ASN A 219 41.40 52.95 47.79
C ASN A 219 41.66 52.32 46.41
N GLU A 220 42.92 51.94 46.13
CA GLU A 220 43.28 51.21 44.91
C GLU A 220 42.63 49.82 44.86
N GLN A 221 42.58 49.11 45.99
CA GLN A 221 41.84 47.84 46.11
C GLN A 221 40.34 48.04 45.87
N ILE A 222 39.72 49.06 46.49
CA ILE A 222 38.30 49.40 46.28
C ILE A 222 38.01 49.70 44.81
N ALA A 223 38.86 50.48 44.13
CA ALA A 223 38.72 50.76 42.70
C ALA A 223 38.76 49.48 41.86
N SER A 224 39.72 48.57 42.13
CA SER A 224 39.83 47.28 41.43
C SER A 224 38.62 46.37 41.66
N LEU A 225 38.01 46.43 42.85
CA LEU A 225 36.80 45.67 43.18
C LEU A 225 35.56 46.29 42.52
N GLN A 226 35.47 47.62 42.46
CA GLN A 226 34.42 48.31 41.72
C GLN A 226 34.47 47.98 40.22
N GLU A 227 35.65 47.93 39.61
CA GLU A 227 35.82 47.50 38.22
C GLU A 227 35.38 46.04 38.00
N LYS A 228 35.76 45.12 38.90
CA LYS A 228 35.28 43.72 38.84
C LYS A 228 33.76 43.62 39.00
N ILE A 229 33.15 44.47 39.84
CA ILE A 229 31.69 44.55 40.01
C ILE A 229 31.00 45.09 38.75
N THR A 230 31.55 46.11 38.08
CA THR A 230 30.97 46.60 36.82
C THR A 230 31.12 45.59 35.70
N GLN A 231 32.26 44.89 35.61
CA GLN A 231 32.50 43.84 34.63
C GLN A 231 31.52 42.66 34.81
N THR A 232 31.43 42.10 36.02
CA THR A 232 30.48 41.01 36.33
C THR A 232 29.02 41.42 36.13
N LYS A 233 28.65 42.66 36.44
CA LYS A 233 27.31 43.21 36.14
C LYS A 233 27.04 43.28 34.64
N ASN A 234 28.03 43.69 33.84
CA ASN A 234 27.91 43.74 32.38
C ASN A 234 27.80 42.34 31.77
N ASP A 235 28.56 41.37 32.27
CA ASP A 235 28.53 40.00 31.77
C ASP A 235 27.22 39.28 32.16
N ASN A 236 26.74 39.46 33.39
CA ASN A 236 25.38 39.03 33.81
C ASN A 236 24.28 39.65 32.91
N ALA A 237 24.42 40.92 32.51
CA ALA A 237 23.45 41.57 31.62
C ALA A 237 23.49 41.02 30.18
N LYS A 238 24.65 40.62 29.67
CA LYS A 238 24.78 39.91 28.38
C LYS A 238 24.16 38.52 28.47
N GLU A 239 24.44 37.79 29.55
CA GLU A 239 23.93 36.43 29.74
C GLU A 239 22.41 36.41 29.95
N ALA A 240 21.84 37.37 30.68
CA ALA A 240 20.40 37.56 30.79
C ALA A 240 19.74 37.78 29.42
N LYS A 241 20.30 38.66 28.56
CA LYS A 241 19.79 38.87 27.20
C LYS A 241 19.92 37.63 26.32
N LYS A 242 21.02 36.88 26.42
CA LYS A 242 21.21 35.63 25.69
C LYS A 242 20.21 34.56 26.14
N ARG A 243 19.92 34.49 27.45
CA ARG A 243 18.87 33.61 28.01
C ARG A 243 17.49 33.99 27.49
N GLU A 244 17.14 35.28 27.47
CA GLU A 244 15.85 35.77 26.95
C GLU A 244 15.68 35.43 25.45
N GLN A 245 16.74 35.58 24.65
CA GLN A 245 16.76 35.16 23.25
C GLN A 245 16.54 33.65 23.09
N LEU A 246 17.29 32.83 23.83
CA LEU A 246 17.14 31.36 23.81
C LEU A 246 15.76 30.90 24.31
N GLU A 247 15.16 31.62 25.26
CA GLU A 247 13.81 31.32 25.77
C GLU A 247 12.73 31.68 24.73
N LEU A 248 12.93 32.75 23.97
CA LEU A 248 12.08 33.11 22.82
C LEU A 248 12.22 32.08 21.68
N GLU A 249 13.44 31.67 21.33
CA GLU A 249 13.72 30.62 20.33
C GLU A 249 13.14 29.26 20.75
N LEU A 250 13.24 28.89 22.03
CA LEU A 250 12.62 27.68 22.55
C LEU A 250 11.09 27.75 22.46
N LYS A 251 10.49 28.92 22.72
CA LYS A 251 9.05 29.14 22.63
C LYS A 251 8.54 29.05 21.18
N THR A 252 9.22 29.67 20.21
CA THR A 252 8.85 29.58 18.79
C THR A 252 9.07 28.17 18.24
N SER A 253 10.17 27.51 18.63
CA SER A 253 10.43 26.10 18.27
C SER A 253 9.35 25.16 18.80
N LYS A 254 8.92 25.32 20.06
CA LYS A 254 7.77 24.58 20.62
C LYS A 254 6.48 24.83 19.85
N GLN A 255 6.15 26.09 19.53
CA GLN A 255 4.96 26.42 18.74
C GLN A 255 5.00 25.78 17.33
N ASN A 256 6.17 25.78 16.69
CA ASN A 256 6.36 25.12 15.40
C ASN A 256 6.21 23.59 15.50
N LEU A 257 6.71 22.96 16.57
CA LEU A 257 6.52 21.54 16.84
C LEU A 257 5.04 21.20 17.11
N ASP A 258 4.31 22.04 17.86
CA ASP A 258 2.88 21.84 18.14
C ASP A 258 2.04 21.97 16.86
N LEU A 259 2.33 22.97 16.02
CA LEU A 259 1.71 23.11 14.69
C LEU A 259 2.03 21.89 13.81
N ARG A 260 3.29 21.45 13.75
CA ARG A 260 3.68 20.31 12.92
C ARG A 260 3.11 18.99 13.42
N ASN A 261 2.93 18.84 14.73
CA ASN A 261 2.21 17.70 15.34
C ASN A 261 0.70 17.74 15.02
N ALA A 262 0.08 18.93 14.96
CA ALA A 262 -1.31 19.08 14.55
C ALA A 262 -1.50 18.72 13.05
N GLU A 263 -0.60 19.19 12.18
CA GLU A 263 -0.55 18.82 10.77
C GLU A 263 -0.34 17.31 10.58
N PHE A 264 0.59 16.71 11.32
CA PHE A 264 0.85 15.26 11.28
C PHE A 264 -0.37 14.45 11.71
N LYS A 265 -1.08 14.87 12.78
CA LYS A 265 -2.34 14.24 13.20
C LYS A 265 -3.42 14.36 12.13
N ALA A 266 -3.58 15.53 11.51
CA ALA A 266 -4.53 15.73 10.41
C ALA A 266 -4.22 14.82 9.21
N GLN A 267 -2.95 14.76 8.77
CA GLN A 267 -2.51 13.86 7.70
C GLN A 267 -2.72 12.38 8.05
N THR A 268 -2.47 11.98 9.31
CA THR A 268 -2.71 10.61 9.78
C THR A 268 -4.19 10.26 9.69
N THR A 269 -5.09 11.14 10.17
CA THR A 269 -6.54 10.92 10.04
C THR A 269 -7.01 10.89 8.59
N GLN A 270 -6.41 11.69 7.70
CA GLN A 270 -6.72 11.66 6.26
C GLN A 270 -6.27 10.35 5.61
N PHE A 271 -5.07 9.86 5.98
CA PHE A 271 -4.55 8.58 5.53
C PHE A 271 -5.44 7.41 5.98
N ASP A 272 -5.91 7.41 7.23
CA ASP A 272 -6.82 6.38 7.74
C ASP A 272 -8.16 6.36 6.99
N VAL A 273 -8.73 7.53 6.67
CA VAL A 273 -9.94 7.63 5.84
C VAL A 273 -9.68 7.07 4.44
N GLN A 274 -8.58 7.47 3.78
CA GLN A 274 -8.21 6.95 2.46
C GLN A 274 -7.94 5.44 2.49
N GLN A 275 -7.38 4.90 3.56
CA GLN A 275 -7.16 3.47 3.73
C GLN A 275 -8.48 2.71 3.91
N GLN A 276 -9.48 3.29 4.60
CA GLN A 276 -10.83 2.71 4.68
C GLN A 276 -11.56 2.75 3.33
N GLU A 277 -11.42 3.84 2.56
CA GLU A 277 -11.97 3.93 1.20
C GLU A 277 -11.31 2.92 0.26
N LEU A 278 -9.98 2.77 0.32
CA LEU A 278 -9.25 1.75 -0.43
C LEU A 278 -9.70 0.33 -0.06
N LYS A 279 -9.91 0.03 1.23
CA LYS A 279 -10.46 -1.26 1.68
C LYS A 279 -11.86 -1.52 1.12
N LYS A 280 -12.75 -0.52 1.10
CA LYS A 280 -14.08 -0.63 0.48
C LYS A 280 -13.97 -0.87 -1.04
N ALA A 281 -13.12 -0.13 -1.74
CA ALA A 281 -12.87 -0.30 -3.17
C ALA A 281 -12.27 -1.68 -3.51
N GLN A 282 -11.39 -2.21 -2.66
CA GLN A 282 -10.86 -3.58 -2.80
C GLN A 282 -11.94 -4.64 -2.57
N GLN A 283 -12.86 -4.43 -1.62
CA GLN A 283 -14.00 -5.33 -1.40
C GLN A 283 -14.97 -5.34 -2.60
N THR A 284 -15.33 -4.18 -3.14
CA THR A 284 -16.18 -4.11 -4.34
C THR A 284 -15.48 -4.70 -5.57
N LEU A 285 -14.17 -4.50 -5.72
CA LEU A 285 -13.40 -5.13 -6.81
C LEU A 285 -13.32 -6.66 -6.68
N ARG A 286 -13.28 -7.20 -5.45
CA ARG A 286 -13.37 -8.67 -5.22
C ARG A 286 -14.75 -9.20 -5.60
N GLN A 287 -15.83 -8.55 -5.13
CA GLN A 287 -17.20 -8.92 -5.49
C GLN A 287 -17.40 -8.92 -7.02
N LEU A 288 -16.97 -7.86 -7.72
CA LEU A 288 -17.06 -7.78 -9.17
C LEU A 288 -16.23 -8.86 -9.89
N LYS A 289 -15.11 -9.31 -9.32
CA LYS A 289 -14.34 -10.44 -9.87
C LYS A 289 -15.06 -11.77 -9.66
N ASP A 290 -15.64 -12.00 -8.48
CA ASP A 290 -16.40 -13.20 -8.18
C ASP A 290 -17.68 -13.29 -9.05
N ASP A 291 -18.35 -12.16 -9.27
CA ASP A 291 -19.45 -12.00 -10.23
C ASP A 291 -19.01 -12.33 -11.66
N ASN A 292 -17.85 -11.81 -12.09
CA ASN A 292 -17.33 -12.07 -13.43
C ASN A 292 -16.96 -13.55 -13.64
N VAL A 293 -16.37 -14.20 -12.63
CA VAL A 293 -16.08 -15.65 -12.64
C VAL A 293 -17.38 -16.47 -12.70
N ARG A 294 -18.42 -16.08 -11.94
CA ARG A 294 -19.76 -16.70 -12.01
C ARG A 294 -20.37 -16.56 -13.40
N LEU A 295 -20.44 -15.35 -13.94
CA LEU A 295 -20.97 -15.08 -15.28
C LEU A 295 -20.17 -15.78 -16.38
N THR A 296 -18.85 -15.93 -16.21
CA THR A 296 -18.01 -16.69 -17.15
C THR A 296 -18.34 -18.19 -17.11
N LYS A 297 -18.55 -18.77 -15.91
CA LYS A 297 -18.98 -20.16 -15.77
C LYS A 297 -20.40 -20.39 -16.33
N GLU A 298 -21.32 -19.47 -16.09
CA GLU A 298 -22.67 -19.52 -16.67
C GLU A 298 -22.62 -19.45 -18.21
N ASN A 299 -21.79 -18.57 -18.79
CA ASN A 299 -21.56 -18.54 -20.23
C ASN A 299 -20.95 -19.86 -20.74
N GLN A 300 -19.97 -20.45 -20.05
CA GLN A 300 -19.40 -21.75 -20.44
C GLN A 300 -20.45 -22.88 -20.40
N ILE A 301 -21.33 -22.90 -19.40
CA ILE A 301 -22.43 -23.87 -19.31
C ILE A 301 -23.43 -23.66 -20.47
N LEU A 302 -23.77 -22.40 -20.78
CA LEU A 302 -24.64 -22.07 -21.92
C LEU A 302 -23.98 -22.43 -23.27
N GLN A 303 -22.67 -22.23 -23.41
CA GLN A 303 -21.89 -22.62 -24.58
C GLN A 303 -21.93 -24.13 -24.80
N VAL A 304 -21.62 -24.93 -23.77
CA VAL A 304 -21.70 -26.39 -23.82
C VAL A 304 -23.12 -26.86 -24.13
N ARG A 305 -24.14 -26.20 -23.58
CA ARG A 305 -25.55 -26.51 -23.88
C ARG A 305 -25.92 -26.18 -25.33
N LEU A 306 -25.42 -25.07 -25.87
CA LEU A 306 -25.60 -24.68 -27.27
C LEU A 306 -24.93 -25.68 -28.22
N ASP A 307 -23.70 -26.08 -27.92
CA ASP A 307 -22.94 -27.02 -28.75
C ASP A 307 -23.54 -28.44 -28.67
N ASN A 308 -24.01 -28.89 -27.49
CA ASN A 308 -24.82 -30.12 -27.39
C ASN A 308 -26.15 -30.05 -28.16
N SER A 309 -26.78 -28.87 -28.24
CA SER A 309 -27.99 -28.70 -29.05
C SER A 309 -27.67 -28.75 -30.55
N ARG A 310 -26.50 -28.23 -30.95
CA ARG A 310 -25.99 -28.31 -32.33
C ARG A 310 -25.63 -29.73 -32.73
N THR A 311 -24.94 -30.50 -31.88
CA THR A 311 -24.61 -31.90 -32.18
C THR A 311 -25.88 -32.74 -32.34
N GLN A 312 -26.84 -32.62 -31.43
CA GLN A 312 -28.16 -33.27 -31.55
C GLN A 312 -28.88 -32.86 -32.84
N PHE A 313 -28.83 -31.59 -33.25
CA PHE A 313 -29.41 -31.15 -34.52
C PHE A 313 -28.70 -31.78 -35.73
N THR A 314 -27.36 -31.83 -35.74
CA THR A 314 -26.61 -32.49 -36.82
C THR A 314 -26.85 -34.00 -36.85
N GLU A 315 -26.96 -34.67 -35.70
CA GLU A 315 -27.33 -36.07 -35.62
C GLU A 315 -28.72 -36.30 -36.25
N LEU A 316 -29.72 -35.49 -35.86
CA LEU A 316 -31.07 -35.56 -36.44
C LEU A 316 -31.05 -35.36 -37.97
N VAL A 317 -30.28 -34.40 -38.49
CA VAL A 317 -30.09 -34.22 -39.95
C VAL A 317 -29.51 -35.48 -40.59
N THR A 318 -28.41 -36.04 -40.07
CA THR A 318 -27.82 -37.27 -40.63
C THR A 318 -28.73 -38.49 -40.51
N THR A 319 -29.59 -38.57 -39.48
CA THR A 319 -30.59 -39.64 -39.38
C THR A 319 -31.70 -39.48 -40.41
N ASN A 320 -32.16 -38.26 -40.68
CA ASN A 320 -33.13 -37.99 -41.75
C ASN A 320 -32.56 -38.32 -43.13
N GLU A 321 -31.30 -38.00 -43.42
CA GLU A 321 -30.62 -38.38 -44.66
C GLU A 321 -30.51 -39.91 -44.80
N LYS A 322 -30.12 -40.62 -43.72
CA LYS A 322 -30.09 -42.10 -43.70
C LYS A 322 -31.47 -42.70 -43.95
N LEU A 323 -32.51 -42.20 -43.27
CA LEU A 323 -33.89 -42.66 -43.46
C LEU A 323 -34.40 -42.38 -44.87
N ALA A 324 -34.08 -41.24 -45.46
CA ALA A 324 -34.42 -40.93 -46.86
C ALA A 324 -33.74 -41.90 -47.84
N ASN A 325 -32.46 -42.21 -47.63
CA ASN A 325 -31.71 -43.17 -48.43
C ASN A 325 -32.23 -44.62 -48.25
N ASP A 326 -32.57 -45.02 -47.03
CA ASP A 326 -33.20 -46.32 -46.75
C ASP A 326 -34.60 -46.41 -47.39
N CYS A 327 -35.42 -45.35 -47.33
CA CYS A 327 -36.70 -45.29 -48.05
C CYS A 327 -36.50 -45.44 -49.57
N ALA A 328 -35.52 -44.75 -50.16
CA ALA A 328 -35.19 -44.90 -51.57
C ALA A 328 -34.75 -46.34 -51.92
N ARG A 329 -33.92 -46.97 -51.08
CA ARG A 329 -33.53 -48.39 -51.27
C ARG A 329 -34.74 -49.33 -51.15
N ARG A 330 -35.62 -49.13 -50.16
CA ARG A 330 -36.85 -49.94 -50.00
C ARG A 330 -37.81 -49.82 -51.18
N VAL A 331 -37.89 -48.66 -51.83
CA VAL A 331 -38.67 -48.50 -53.07
C VAL A 331 -38.08 -49.31 -54.24
N ILE A 332 -36.75 -49.41 -54.33
CA ILE A 332 -36.07 -50.26 -55.33
C ILE A 332 -36.29 -51.74 -55.01
N GLU A 333 -36.05 -52.16 -53.76
CA GLU A 333 -36.28 -53.53 -53.29
C GLU A 333 -37.74 -53.99 -53.51
N LEU A 334 -38.72 -53.10 -53.27
CA LEU A 334 -40.13 -53.40 -53.53
C LEU A 334 -40.40 -53.63 -55.02
N LYS A 335 -39.81 -52.84 -55.90
CA LYS A 335 -39.97 -52.98 -57.35
C LYS A 335 -39.34 -54.27 -57.87
N GLU A 336 -38.15 -54.63 -57.38
CA GLU A 336 -37.52 -55.92 -57.67
C GLU A 336 -38.40 -57.09 -57.19
N LYS A 337 -39.05 -56.98 -56.02
CA LYS A 337 -40.00 -57.98 -55.52
C LYS A 337 -41.33 -58.02 -56.28
N GLU A 338 -41.79 -56.91 -56.84
CA GLU A 338 -42.94 -56.88 -57.76
C GLU A 338 -42.60 -57.62 -59.07
N ASP A 339 -41.42 -57.38 -59.64
CA ASP A 339 -40.94 -58.07 -60.85
C ASP A 339 -40.72 -59.59 -60.60
N GLU A 340 -40.13 -59.97 -59.46
CA GLU A 340 -40.06 -61.38 -59.01
C GLU A 340 -41.45 -62.00 -58.85
N LEU A 341 -42.42 -61.29 -58.27
CA LEU A 341 -43.80 -61.79 -58.13
C LEU A 341 -44.50 -61.96 -59.48
N VAL A 342 -44.19 -61.13 -60.48
CA VAL A 342 -44.66 -61.31 -61.86
C VAL A 342 -44.02 -62.55 -62.50
N GLN A 343 -42.74 -62.82 -62.22
CA GLN A 343 -42.03 -64.00 -62.71
C GLN A 343 -42.57 -65.29 -62.04
N LEU A 344 -42.69 -65.31 -60.72
CA LEU A 344 -43.27 -66.42 -59.95
C LEU A 344 -44.73 -66.71 -60.33
N ARG A 345 -45.52 -65.70 -60.72
CA ARG A 345 -46.87 -65.91 -61.28
C ARG A 345 -46.82 -66.68 -62.61
N LYS A 346 -45.89 -66.35 -63.52
CA LYS A 346 -45.69 -67.08 -64.78
C LYS A 346 -45.22 -68.51 -64.54
N GLU A 347 -44.30 -68.72 -63.59
CA GLU A 347 -43.82 -70.04 -63.20
C GLU A 347 -44.92 -70.89 -62.58
N ARG A 348 -45.73 -70.33 -61.68
CA ARG A 348 -46.93 -70.99 -61.13
C ARG A 348 -47.93 -71.38 -62.22
N ASP A 349 -48.15 -70.54 -63.24
CA ASP A 349 -49.05 -70.87 -64.35
C ASP A 349 -48.47 -71.92 -65.30
N SER A 350 -47.14 -72.06 -65.36
CA SER A 350 -46.46 -73.17 -66.04
C SER A 350 -46.59 -74.47 -65.25
N GLU A 351 -46.33 -74.41 -63.94
CA GLU A 351 -46.33 -75.60 -63.09
C GLU A 351 -47.75 -76.11 -62.79
N GLN A 352 -48.77 -75.24 -62.79
CA GLN A 352 -50.17 -75.66 -62.78
C GLN A 352 -50.52 -76.48 -64.04
N LYS A 353 -50.09 -76.07 -65.24
CA LYS A 353 -50.26 -76.87 -66.46
C LYS A 353 -49.52 -78.21 -66.38
N ARG A 354 -48.35 -78.24 -65.72
CA ARG A 354 -47.60 -79.47 -65.48
C ARG A 354 -48.31 -80.38 -64.48
N LYS A 355 -48.93 -79.82 -63.43
CA LYS A 355 -49.79 -80.52 -62.47
C LYS A 355 -51.00 -81.14 -63.17
N ASP A 356 -51.73 -80.39 -63.99
CA ASP A 356 -52.90 -80.89 -64.74
C ASP A 356 -52.53 -82.05 -65.69
N HIS A 357 -51.31 -82.02 -66.25
CA HIS A 357 -50.77 -83.11 -67.07
C HIS A 357 -50.39 -84.35 -66.24
N VAL A 358 -49.84 -84.15 -65.03
CA VAL A 358 -49.51 -85.24 -64.10
C VAL A 358 -50.77 -85.88 -63.51
N GLU A 359 -51.80 -85.11 -63.14
CA GLU A 359 -53.09 -85.65 -62.65
C GLU A 359 -53.78 -86.53 -63.72
N LYS A 360 -53.66 -86.18 -65.01
CA LYS A 360 -54.10 -87.07 -66.12
C LYS A 360 -53.31 -88.36 -66.22
N ARG A 361 -51.98 -88.34 -66.00
CA ARG A 361 -51.16 -89.56 -65.96
C ARG A 361 -51.40 -90.39 -64.71
N LEU A 362 -51.70 -89.75 -63.58
CA LEU A 362 -51.97 -90.45 -62.31
C LEU A 362 -53.23 -91.31 -62.44
N ARG A 363 -54.33 -90.79 -63.01
CA ARG A 363 -55.53 -91.58 -63.30
C ARG A 363 -55.26 -92.81 -64.18
N GLN A 364 -54.42 -92.69 -65.22
CA GLN A 364 -54.04 -93.83 -66.06
C GLN A 364 -53.21 -94.88 -65.31
N VAL A 365 -52.43 -94.47 -64.31
CA VAL A 365 -51.70 -95.38 -63.43
C VAL A 365 -52.62 -96.01 -62.39
N GLU A 366 -53.60 -95.27 -61.85
CA GLU A 366 -54.61 -95.79 -60.91
C GLU A 366 -55.47 -96.88 -61.55
N ASP A 367 -55.94 -96.68 -62.79
CA ASP A 367 -56.70 -97.69 -63.54
C ASP A 367 -55.89 -98.99 -63.76
N THR A 368 -54.60 -98.88 -64.11
CA THR A 368 -53.71 -100.04 -64.30
C THR A 368 -53.26 -100.69 -62.98
N MET A 369 -53.30 -99.96 -61.87
CA MET A 369 -53.06 -100.52 -60.53
C MET A 369 -54.22 -101.42 -60.07
N GLY A 370 -55.46 -101.06 -60.40
CA GLY A 370 -56.65 -101.88 -60.11
C GLY A 370 -56.63 -103.26 -60.79
N GLU A 371 -56.11 -103.32 -62.03
CA GLU A 371 -55.91 -104.59 -62.73
C GLU A 371 -54.81 -105.46 -62.09
N MET A 372 -53.75 -104.84 -61.59
CA MET A 372 -52.65 -105.53 -60.88
C MET A 372 -53.06 -106.03 -59.48
N GLU A 373 -53.92 -105.31 -58.75
CA GLU A 373 -54.38 -105.77 -57.44
C GLU A 373 -55.33 -106.97 -57.52
N GLN A 374 -56.11 -107.13 -58.60
CA GLN A 374 -56.82 -108.39 -58.86
C GLN A 374 -55.90 -109.59 -59.16
N GLN A 375 -54.68 -109.36 -59.66
CA GLN A 375 -53.67 -110.42 -59.78
C GLN A 375 -53.00 -110.72 -58.43
N ARG A 376 -52.74 -109.69 -57.60
CA ARG A 376 -52.11 -109.87 -56.28
C ARG A 376 -52.93 -110.74 -55.33
N GLU A 377 -54.26 -110.61 -55.32
CA GLU A 377 -55.12 -111.45 -54.48
C GLU A 377 -55.19 -112.92 -54.94
N ARG A 378 -55.01 -113.20 -56.25
CA ARG A 378 -54.90 -114.58 -56.76
C ARG A 378 -53.62 -115.27 -56.29
N TYR A 379 -52.50 -114.55 -56.21
CA TYR A 379 -51.25 -115.08 -55.68
C TYR A 379 -51.24 -115.24 -54.14
N ARG A 380 -52.06 -114.46 -53.42
CA ARG A 380 -52.21 -114.56 -51.97
C ARG A 380 -52.79 -115.91 -51.53
N VAL A 381 -53.77 -116.44 -52.28
CA VAL A 381 -54.35 -117.77 -52.03
C VAL A 381 -53.33 -118.90 -52.27
N THR A 382 -52.40 -118.74 -53.22
CA THR A 382 -51.30 -119.70 -53.42
C THR A 382 -50.18 -119.59 -52.38
N GLN A 383 -49.97 -118.40 -51.79
CA GLN A 383 -48.94 -118.21 -50.76
C GLN A 383 -49.31 -118.88 -49.44
N GLN A 384 -50.61 -118.89 -49.08
CA GLN A 384 -51.11 -119.59 -47.88
C GLN A 384 -50.95 -121.12 -47.95
N ALA A 385 -50.68 -121.69 -49.13
CA ALA A 385 -50.38 -123.11 -49.30
C ALA A 385 -48.91 -123.49 -49.07
N MET A 386 -47.97 -122.53 -49.08
CA MET A 386 -46.53 -122.79 -48.87
C MET A 386 -46.06 -122.52 -47.43
N GLU A 387 -46.80 -121.73 -46.65
CA GLU A 387 -46.43 -121.46 -45.25
C GLU A 387 -46.63 -122.67 -44.32
N GLN A 388 -47.35 -123.70 -44.78
CA GLN A 388 -47.55 -124.96 -44.06
C GLN A 388 -46.43 -126.00 -44.28
N GLU A 389 -45.53 -125.80 -45.27
CA GLU A 389 -44.36 -126.66 -45.52
C GLU A 389 -43.12 -126.30 -44.68
N ILE A 390 -43.14 -125.14 -44.00
CA ILE A 390 -41.96 -124.62 -43.25
C ILE A 390 -41.86 -125.19 -41.83
N ASP A 391 -42.97 -125.61 -41.21
CA ASP A 391 -42.95 -126.23 -39.87
C ASP A 391 -42.44 -127.69 -39.88
N ASP A 392 -42.55 -128.41 -41.01
CA ASP A 392 -42.07 -129.80 -41.13
C ASP A 392 -40.53 -129.90 -41.14
N PHE A 393 -39.80 -128.81 -41.45
CA PHE A 393 -38.34 -128.84 -41.55
C PHE A 393 -37.57 -128.64 -40.22
N LYS A 394 -38.25 -128.43 -39.09
CA LYS A 394 -37.59 -128.21 -37.78
C LYS A 394 -37.59 -129.41 -36.82
N LYS A 395 -38.04 -130.59 -37.25
CA LYS A 395 -38.00 -131.83 -36.43
C LYS A 395 -37.26 -133.02 -37.02
N ILE A 396 -36.56 -132.85 -38.15
CA ILE A 396 -35.69 -133.89 -38.74
C ILE A 396 -34.29 -133.30 -39.02
N GLN A 397 -33.59 -132.88 -37.97
CA GLN A 397 -32.15 -132.54 -38.07
C GLN A 397 -31.27 -133.05 -36.91
N ASP A 398 -31.85 -133.63 -35.85
CA ASP A 398 -31.08 -134.19 -34.70
C ASP A 398 -30.91 -135.72 -34.71
N GLU A 399 -31.36 -136.42 -35.77
CA GLU A 399 -30.95 -137.81 -36.04
C GLU A 399 -30.02 -137.94 -37.24
N ASN A 400 -28.87 -137.28 -37.08
CA ASN A 400 -27.57 -137.94 -37.20
C ASN A 400 -27.29 -138.72 -38.51
N ARG A 401 -26.66 -138.02 -39.46
CA ARG A 401 -25.80 -138.64 -40.49
C ARG A 401 -24.53 -139.23 -39.83
N ARG A 402 -24.72 -140.38 -39.20
CA ARG A 402 -23.66 -141.28 -38.71
C ARG A 402 -22.80 -141.74 -39.89
N HIS A 403 -21.51 -141.93 -39.60
CA HIS A 403 -20.51 -142.83 -40.24
C HIS A 403 -19.12 -142.20 -40.27
N VAL A 404 -18.53 -142.07 -39.08
CA VAL A 404 -17.19 -142.65 -38.90
C VAL A 404 -17.42 -144.06 -38.39
N ASP A 405 -17.52 -145.01 -39.33
CA ASP A 405 -17.53 -146.43 -39.01
C ASP A 405 -16.13 -146.89 -38.64
N LYS A 406 -16.04 -147.69 -37.56
CA LYS A 406 -15.78 -149.14 -37.66
C LYS A 406 -15.62 -149.75 -36.28
N LEU A 407 -15.89 -151.06 -36.24
CA LEU A 407 -15.87 -151.95 -35.07
C LEU A 407 -17.09 -151.77 -34.13
N THR A 408 -18.02 -152.73 -34.04
CA THR A 408 -18.09 -154.01 -34.77
C THR A 408 -19.48 -154.66 -34.66
N ARG A 409 -19.78 -155.52 -35.65
CA ARG A 409 -20.57 -156.75 -35.53
C ARG A 409 -22.10 -156.66 -35.39
N GLU A 410 -22.72 -156.84 -36.55
CA GLU A 410 -23.51 -158.07 -36.78
C GLU A 410 -22.88 -159.31 -36.12
N ARG A 411 -23.67 -160.13 -35.44
CA ARG A 411 -24.21 -161.38 -36.02
C ARG A 411 -25.22 -162.05 -35.07
N GLU A 412 -26.13 -162.85 -35.64
CA GLU A 412 -27.13 -163.72 -34.98
C GLU A 412 -28.16 -162.97 -34.09
N GLN A 413 -29.29 -162.48 -34.63
CA GLN A 413 -30.41 -163.22 -35.23
C GLN A 413 -31.12 -164.17 -34.23
N LEU A 414 -32.45 -164.20 -34.33
CA LEU A 414 -33.45 -164.87 -33.48
C LEU A 414 -33.75 -164.15 -32.13
N ASN A 415 -34.99 -163.68 -31.87
CA ASN A 415 -36.23 -164.46 -31.76
C ASN A 415 -36.05 -165.51 -30.63
N LYS A 416 -36.73 -165.47 -29.50
CA LYS A 416 -38.18 -165.66 -29.45
C LYS A 416 -38.72 -165.50 -28.01
N THR A 417 -39.92 -164.92 -27.92
CA THR A 417 -41.00 -165.26 -26.98
C THR A 417 -40.86 -165.13 -25.46
N CYS A 418 -41.79 -164.32 -24.94
CA CYS A 418 -42.78 -164.68 -23.92
C CYS A 418 -42.38 -164.69 -22.43
N GLN A 419 -42.64 -163.54 -21.82
CA GLN A 419 -43.74 -163.39 -20.84
C GLN A 419 -44.70 -164.60 -20.71
N LYS A 420 -45.10 -164.94 -19.48
CA LYS A 420 -46.10 -165.97 -19.07
C LYS A 420 -45.60 -167.43 -19.29
N LEU A 421 -45.54 -168.31 -18.29
CA LEU A 421 -46.32 -168.39 -17.04
C LEU A 421 -45.53 -169.04 -15.88
N VAL A 422 -45.98 -168.78 -14.65
CA VAL A 422 -45.68 -169.56 -13.45
C VAL A 422 -46.65 -170.74 -13.37
N ALA A 423 -46.12 -171.97 -13.26
CA ALA A 423 -46.65 -173.13 -12.51
C ALA A 423 -46.15 -174.45 -13.14
N ASP A 424 -45.24 -175.14 -12.45
CA ASP A 424 -45.26 -176.60 -12.20
C ASP A 424 -43.90 -177.04 -11.63
N ASN A 425 -43.79 -176.97 -10.31
CA ASN A 425 -42.69 -177.61 -9.57
C ASN A 425 -43.25 -178.29 -8.33
N GLN A 426 -43.63 -179.57 -8.46
CA GLN A 426 -43.78 -180.46 -7.31
C GLN A 426 -43.67 -181.94 -7.74
N LYS A 427 -42.96 -182.72 -6.92
CA LYS A 427 -42.92 -184.20 -6.80
C LYS A 427 -41.68 -184.93 -7.31
N GLN A 428 -40.52 -184.54 -6.79
CA GLN A 428 -39.62 -185.53 -6.18
C GLN A 428 -39.87 -185.58 -4.67
N ASN A 429 -40.46 -186.68 -4.19
CA ASN A 429 -40.42 -187.04 -2.78
C ASN A 429 -40.54 -188.57 -2.67
N ASP A 430 -39.49 -189.20 -2.14
CA ASP A 430 -39.40 -190.57 -1.62
C ASP A 430 -39.70 -191.77 -2.54
N GLN A 431 -38.74 -192.71 -2.60
CA GLN A 431 -38.84 -193.97 -1.84
C GLN A 431 -37.60 -194.87 -2.04
N VAL A 432 -36.57 -194.66 -1.21
CA VAL A 432 -35.33 -195.47 -1.14
C VAL A 432 -35.23 -196.22 0.22
N ALA A 433 -36.28 -196.18 1.05
CA ALA A 433 -36.15 -196.37 2.50
C ALA A 433 -35.90 -197.81 3.02
N ASN A 434 -36.41 -198.86 2.36
CA ASN A 434 -36.71 -200.13 3.07
C ASN A 434 -35.61 -201.21 3.17
N ILE A 435 -34.43 -201.08 2.56
CA ILE A 435 -33.41 -202.16 2.56
C ILE A 435 -32.36 -202.04 3.70
N ASN A 436 -32.28 -200.88 4.38
CA ASN A 436 -31.10 -200.50 5.18
C ASN A 436 -30.90 -201.17 6.57
N GLN A 437 -31.83 -201.98 7.09
CA GLN A 437 -31.81 -202.30 8.52
C GLN A 437 -30.76 -203.36 8.94
N SER A 438 -30.44 -204.36 8.11
CA SER A 438 -29.65 -205.54 8.52
C SER A 438 -28.13 -205.32 8.55
N LYS A 439 -27.61 -204.24 7.96
CA LYS A 439 -26.17 -203.96 7.84
C LYS A 439 -25.52 -203.44 9.14
N ARG A 440 -26.33 -202.86 10.04
CA ARG A 440 -25.86 -202.00 11.14
C ARG A 440 -25.05 -202.72 12.23
N THR A 441 -25.30 -203.99 12.53
CA THR A 441 -24.73 -204.65 13.71
C THR A 441 -23.25 -204.98 13.60
N LEU A 442 -22.72 -205.19 12.39
CA LEU A 442 -21.30 -205.51 12.16
C LEU A 442 -20.41 -204.26 11.98
N GLU A 443 -21.00 -203.07 11.85
CA GLU A 443 -20.25 -201.81 11.65
C GLU A 443 -19.75 -201.18 12.97
N GLN A 444 -20.27 -201.64 14.12
CA GLN A 444 -20.05 -201.01 15.42
C GLN A 444 -18.68 -201.31 16.05
N ASP A 445 -18.12 -202.52 15.83
CA ASP A 445 -16.82 -202.89 16.42
C ASP A 445 -15.63 -202.24 15.69
N ILE A 446 -15.80 -201.93 14.39
CA ILE A 446 -14.78 -201.28 13.56
C ILE A 446 -14.66 -199.77 13.87
N THR A 447 -15.73 -199.15 14.36
CA THR A 447 -15.73 -197.71 14.69
C THR A 447 -14.88 -197.41 15.93
N ASN A 448 -15.01 -198.22 16.99
CA ASN A 448 -14.32 -198.01 18.26
C ASN A 448 -12.78 -197.89 18.13
N TYR A 449 -12.14 -198.69 17.28
CA TYR A 449 -10.69 -198.61 17.06
C TYR A 449 -10.24 -197.40 16.23
N LYS A 450 -11.11 -196.77 15.43
CA LYS A 450 -10.77 -195.56 14.67
C LYS A 450 -10.71 -194.31 15.56
N ASP A 451 -11.54 -194.25 16.59
CA ASP A 451 -11.68 -193.04 17.41
C ASP A 451 -10.46 -192.74 18.28
N GLU A 452 -9.78 -193.77 18.80
CA GLU A 452 -8.59 -193.57 19.64
C GLU A 452 -7.38 -193.08 18.82
N ALA A 453 -7.24 -193.55 17.58
CA ALA A 453 -6.24 -193.04 16.64
C ALA A 453 -6.48 -191.57 16.24
N ALA A 454 -7.73 -191.09 16.31
CA ALA A 454 -8.07 -189.70 16.02
C ALA A 454 -7.73 -188.74 17.18
N LYS A 455 -7.76 -189.20 18.44
CA LYS A 455 -7.35 -188.39 19.61
C LYS A 455 -5.87 -188.00 19.56
N GLN A 456 -4.99 -188.98 19.35
CA GLN A 456 -3.53 -188.77 19.32
C GLN A 456 -3.12 -187.67 18.31
N ARG A 457 -3.73 -187.65 17.11
CA ARG A 457 -3.45 -186.64 16.08
C ARG A 457 -3.88 -185.21 16.48
N LYS A 458 -4.94 -185.05 17.27
CA LYS A 458 -5.42 -183.73 17.72
C LYS A 458 -4.45 -183.04 18.69
N ILE A 459 -3.71 -183.81 19.49
CA ILE A 459 -2.79 -183.27 20.49
C ILE A 459 -1.57 -182.62 19.81
N ILE A 460 -0.98 -183.30 18.81
CA ILE A 460 0.20 -182.82 18.07
C ILE A 460 -0.10 -181.46 17.40
N LEU A 461 -1.22 -181.37 16.66
CA LEU A 461 -1.65 -180.16 15.94
C LEU A 461 -1.80 -178.93 16.87
N LYS A 462 -2.09 -179.14 18.16
CA LYS A 462 -2.25 -178.03 19.11
C LYS A 462 -0.91 -177.38 19.46
N MET A 463 0.14 -178.18 19.70
CA MET A 463 1.45 -177.65 20.09
C MET A 463 2.12 -176.87 18.94
N GLU A 464 1.95 -177.33 17.70
CA GLU A 464 2.48 -176.62 16.51
C GLU A 464 1.90 -175.21 16.39
N LYS A 465 0.59 -175.04 16.63
CA LYS A 465 -0.08 -173.73 16.61
C LYS A 465 0.38 -172.80 17.72
N GLU A 466 0.74 -173.32 18.89
CA GLU A 466 1.21 -172.50 20.01
C GLU A 466 2.62 -171.94 19.73
N ARG A 467 3.52 -172.71 19.08
CA ARG A 467 4.84 -172.23 18.63
C ARG A 467 4.72 -171.06 17.64
N ASP A 468 3.93 -171.23 16.59
CA ASP A 468 3.86 -170.24 15.50
C ASP A 468 3.24 -168.90 15.96
N ARG A 469 2.39 -168.96 16.99
CA ARG A 469 1.79 -167.78 17.62
C ARG A 469 2.84 -166.88 18.28
N TYR A 470 3.75 -167.45 19.07
CA TYR A 470 4.79 -166.67 19.77
C TYR A 470 5.83 -166.07 18.81
N ILE A 471 6.15 -166.74 17.70
CA ILE A 471 7.02 -166.18 16.65
C ILE A 471 6.40 -164.92 16.04
N THR A 472 5.09 -164.94 15.80
CA THR A 472 4.35 -163.81 15.24
C THR A 472 4.32 -162.62 16.20
N GLU A 473 4.10 -162.88 17.49
CA GLU A 473 4.01 -161.85 18.55
C GLU A 473 5.35 -161.11 18.76
N ALA A 474 6.48 -161.83 18.77
CA ALA A 474 7.81 -161.23 18.85
C ALA A 474 8.13 -160.31 17.65
N GLY A 475 7.69 -160.70 16.44
CA GLY A 475 7.84 -159.88 15.24
C GLY A 475 7.04 -158.57 15.30
N GLN A 476 5.81 -158.63 15.82
CA GLN A 476 4.95 -157.45 15.97
C GLN A 476 5.53 -156.42 16.95
N LEU A 477 5.98 -156.86 18.12
CA LEU A 477 6.61 -155.99 19.13
C LEU A 477 7.86 -155.29 18.59
N THR A 478 8.69 -156.01 17.81
CA THR A 478 9.90 -155.44 17.20
C THR A 478 9.56 -154.31 16.20
N SER A 479 8.53 -154.51 15.37
CA SER A 479 8.04 -153.49 14.44
C SER A 479 7.51 -152.24 15.16
N GLN A 480 6.83 -152.42 16.29
CA GLN A 480 6.26 -151.32 17.07
C GLN A 480 7.34 -150.42 17.70
N VAL A 481 8.45 -151.00 18.18
CA VAL A 481 9.58 -150.23 18.72
C VAL A 481 10.22 -149.34 17.64
N LEU A 482 10.41 -149.86 16.43
CA LEU A 482 10.99 -149.09 15.32
C LEU A 482 10.12 -147.89 14.92
N ALA A 483 8.79 -148.09 14.85
CA ALA A 483 7.86 -147.00 14.55
C ALA A 483 7.90 -145.86 15.58
N LEU A 484 7.97 -146.19 16.87
CA LEU A 484 8.10 -145.19 17.95
C LEU A 484 9.42 -144.41 17.87
N MET A 485 10.52 -145.03 17.45
CA MET A 485 11.80 -144.34 17.27
C MET A 485 11.78 -143.33 16.10
N GLU A 486 11.02 -143.59 15.03
CA GLU A 486 10.81 -142.61 13.96
C GLU A 486 9.93 -141.44 14.41
N GLU A 487 8.90 -141.70 15.21
CA GLU A 487 8.02 -140.65 15.74
C GLU A 487 8.77 -139.67 16.67
N VAL A 488 9.68 -140.18 17.51
CA VAL A 488 10.56 -139.33 18.35
C VAL A 488 11.43 -138.42 17.49
N LYS A 489 12.13 -138.95 16.46
CA LYS A 489 12.95 -138.15 15.55
C LYS A 489 12.15 -137.05 14.83
N LYS A 490 10.90 -137.35 14.44
CA LYS A 490 10.00 -136.36 13.85
C LYS A 490 9.67 -135.23 14.83
N LYS A 491 9.43 -135.56 16.10
CA LYS A 491 9.16 -134.56 17.16
C LYS A 491 10.37 -133.69 17.49
N GLU A 492 11.59 -134.23 17.43
CA GLU A 492 12.82 -133.45 17.58
C GLU A 492 13.01 -132.42 16.46
N LEU A 493 12.72 -132.80 15.21
CA LEU A 493 12.72 -131.89 14.05
C LEU A 493 11.66 -130.78 14.18
N GLU A 494 10.43 -131.13 14.54
CA GLU A 494 9.35 -130.16 14.79
C GLU A 494 9.73 -129.14 15.89
N LEU A 495 10.41 -129.58 16.96
CA LEU A 495 10.92 -128.70 18.02
C LEU A 495 12.02 -127.74 17.55
N PHE A 496 12.90 -128.19 16.66
CA PHE A 496 13.96 -127.34 16.09
C PHE A 496 13.37 -126.20 15.25
N ASP A 497 12.44 -126.52 14.36
CA ASP A 497 11.77 -125.52 13.50
C ASP A 497 10.98 -124.48 14.30
N GLN A 498 10.32 -124.89 15.40
CA GLN A 498 9.62 -123.95 16.27
C GLN A 498 10.59 -123.02 17.01
N LYS A 499 11.72 -123.54 17.52
CA LYS A 499 12.76 -122.69 18.15
C LYS A 499 13.32 -121.66 17.17
N LYS A 500 13.54 -122.05 15.90
CA LYS A 500 13.97 -121.14 14.84
C LYS A 500 12.96 -120.02 14.59
N LYS A 501 11.66 -120.35 14.47
CA LYS A 501 10.58 -119.36 14.30
C LYS A 501 10.46 -118.38 15.47
N ILE A 502 10.72 -118.83 16.71
CA ILE A 502 10.74 -117.94 17.89
C ILE A 502 11.89 -116.93 17.76
N ALA A 503 13.12 -117.38 17.48
CA ALA A 503 14.27 -116.49 17.32
C ALA A 503 14.12 -115.48 16.15
N GLU A 504 13.52 -115.92 15.03
CA GLU A 504 13.16 -115.04 13.91
C GLU A 504 12.09 -113.99 14.30
N SER A 505 11.15 -114.36 15.17
CA SER A 505 10.10 -113.45 15.65
C SER A 505 10.64 -112.43 16.66
N GLU A 506 11.54 -112.84 17.56
CA GLU A 506 12.20 -111.96 18.54
C GLU A 506 13.09 -110.93 17.86
N THR A 507 13.87 -111.33 16.85
CA THR A 507 14.68 -110.39 16.05
C THR A 507 13.81 -109.40 15.28
N ARG A 508 12.67 -109.85 14.73
CA ARG A 508 11.70 -108.97 14.03
C ARG A 508 11.02 -107.98 14.97
N LEU A 509 10.66 -108.40 16.19
CA LEU A 509 10.12 -107.53 17.24
C LEU A 509 11.13 -106.44 17.61
N LYS A 510 12.41 -106.80 17.80
CA LYS A 510 13.46 -105.85 18.16
C LYS A 510 13.77 -104.85 17.03
N GLN A 511 13.69 -105.28 15.77
CA GLN A 511 13.75 -104.37 14.62
C GLN A 511 12.58 -103.37 14.62
N GLN A 512 11.36 -103.81 14.91
CA GLN A 512 10.19 -102.93 15.00
C GLN A 512 10.26 -101.95 16.18
N GLN A 513 10.79 -102.38 17.33
CA GLN A 513 11.04 -101.48 18.47
C GLN A 513 12.00 -100.35 18.09
N ASN A 514 13.15 -100.68 17.48
CA ASN A 514 14.12 -99.68 17.03
C ASN A 514 13.51 -98.70 15.99
N LEU A 515 12.70 -99.20 15.05
CA LEU A 515 11.98 -98.37 14.08
C LEU A 515 10.98 -97.43 14.75
N TYR A 516 10.24 -97.91 15.76
CA TYR A 516 9.30 -97.08 16.51
C TYR A 516 10.01 -95.99 17.33
N GLU A 517 11.15 -96.31 17.95
CA GLU A 517 11.97 -95.33 18.68
C GLU A 517 12.55 -94.26 17.75
N ALA A 518 13.03 -94.64 16.56
CA ALA A 518 13.47 -93.72 15.53
C ALA A 518 12.35 -92.77 15.09
N VAL A 519 11.18 -93.31 14.70
CA VAL A 519 10.01 -92.50 14.31
C VAL A 519 9.52 -91.59 15.45
N ARG A 520 9.61 -92.03 16.70
CA ARG A 520 9.27 -91.21 17.88
C ARG A 520 10.28 -90.08 18.09
N SER A 521 11.56 -90.34 17.87
CA SER A 521 12.63 -89.33 17.89
C SER A 521 12.40 -88.28 16.79
N ASP A 522 12.19 -88.72 15.55
CA ASP A 522 11.95 -87.85 14.40
C ASP A 522 10.69 -87.00 14.59
N ARG A 523 9.59 -87.59 15.08
CA ARG A 523 8.36 -86.84 15.41
C ARG A 523 8.63 -85.75 16.45
N ASN A 524 9.43 -86.03 17.47
CA ASN A 524 9.77 -85.05 18.50
C ASN A 524 10.70 -83.95 17.95
N LEU A 525 11.66 -84.29 17.07
CA LEU A 525 12.52 -83.34 16.37
C LEU A 525 11.70 -82.41 15.47
N TYR A 526 10.83 -82.96 14.61
CA TYR A 526 9.96 -82.15 13.75
C TYR A 526 8.97 -81.31 14.55
N SER A 527 8.45 -81.81 15.70
CA SER A 527 7.62 -81.01 16.60
C SER A 527 8.39 -79.82 17.20
N LYS A 528 9.67 -80.00 17.55
CA LYS A 528 10.53 -78.92 18.04
C LYS A 528 10.81 -77.90 16.94
N ASN A 529 11.25 -78.36 15.77
CA ASN A 529 11.53 -77.51 14.61
C ASN A 529 10.28 -76.74 14.15
N LEU A 530 9.09 -77.32 14.26
CA LEU A 530 7.82 -76.65 13.96
C LEU A 530 7.54 -75.51 14.95
N ILE A 531 7.78 -75.71 16.25
CA ILE A 531 7.61 -74.67 17.28
C ILE A 531 8.63 -73.54 17.04
N GLU A 532 9.91 -73.89 16.81
CA GLU A 532 10.97 -72.92 16.51
C GLU A 532 10.64 -72.10 15.25
N SER A 533 10.16 -72.75 14.18
CA SER A 533 9.70 -72.07 12.97
C SER A 533 8.48 -71.17 13.22
N GLN A 534 7.55 -71.57 14.11
CA GLN A 534 6.38 -70.76 14.47
C GLN A 534 6.77 -69.53 15.30
N ASP A 535 7.73 -69.67 16.22
CA ASP A 535 8.28 -68.58 17.01
C ASP A 535 9.06 -67.59 16.12
N GLU A 536 9.88 -68.08 15.19
CA GLU A 536 10.54 -67.26 14.17
C GLU A 536 9.53 -66.50 13.30
N ILE A 537 8.46 -67.17 12.82
CA ILE A 537 7.36 -66.51 12.10
C ILE A 537 6.68 -65.45 12.98
N GLY A 538 6.51 -65.71 14.28
CA GLY A 538 5.97 -64.78 15.26
C GLY A 538 6.87 -63.57 15.53
N GLU A 539 8.19 -63.75 15.49
CA GLU A 539 9.17 -62.67 15.60
C GLU A 539 9.25 -61.85 14.30
N MET A 540 9.26 -62.51 13.14
CA MET A 540 9.24 -61.85 11.83
C MET A 540 7.95 -61.05 11.62
N LYS A 541 6.78 -61.54 12.08
CA LYS A 541 5.53 -60.76 12.11
C LYS A 541 5.61 -59.53 13.03
N ARG A 542 6.34 -59.61 14.15
CA ARG A 542 6.60 -58.45 15.04
C ARG A 542 7.54 -57.44 14.37
N LYS A 543 8.65 -57.90 13.76
CA LYS A 543 9.57 -57.06 12.98
C LYS A 543 8.85 -56.37 11.82
N LEU A 544 8.00 -57.10 11.08
CA LEU A 544 7.21 -56.54 9.98
C LEU A 544 6.21 -55.49 10.48
N LYS A 545 5.53 -55.68 11.63
CA LYS A 545 4.69 -54.63 12.23
C LYS A 545 5.48 -53.37 12.59
N ILE A 546 6.65 -53.50 13.22
CA ILE A 546 7.52 -52.37 13.58
C ILE A 546 7.98 -51.65 12.31
N MET A 547 8.45 -52.39 11.31
CA MET A 547 8.92 -51.84 10.04
C MET A 547 7.79 -51.18 9.24
N ASN A 548 6.56 -51.69 9.31
CA ASN A 548 5.39 -51.04 8.70
C ASN A 548 5.04 -49.72 9.43
N HIS A 549 5.15 -49.68 10.76
CA HIS A 549 5.03 -48.43 11.53
C HIS A 549 6.12 -47.42 11.17
N GLN A 550 7.37 -47.87 10.99
CA GLN A 550 8.46 -47.02 10.50
C GLN A 550 8.19 -46.50 9.07
N VAL A 551 7.66 -47.35 8.19
CA VAL A 551 7.25 -46.95 6.84
C VAL A 551 6.12 -45.90 6.89
N ASP A 552 5.15 -46.05 7.78
CA ASP A 552 4.05 -45.08 7.92
C ASP A 552 4.52 -43.76 8.57
N GLN A 553 5.43 -43.81 9.56
CA GLN A 553 6.11 -42.61 10.09
C GLN A 553 6.93 -41.90 9.02
N LEU A 554 7.68 -42.64 8.19
CA LEU A 554 8.44 -42.07 7.09
C LEU A 554 7.54 -41.48 6.00
N LYS A 555 6.35 -42.05 5.75
CA LYS A 555 5.34 -41.43 4.87
C LYS A 555 4.82 -40.12 5.46
N GLU A 556 4.50 -40.05 6.76
CA GLU A 556 4.09 -38.80 7.41
C GLU A 556 5.21 -37.74 7.38
N GLU A 557 6.47 -38.12 7.63
CA GLU A 557 7.62 -37.22 7.48
C GLU A 557 7.82 -36.72 6.05
N ILE A 558 7.68 -37.61 5.05
CA ILE A 558 7.76 -37.23 3.63
C ILE A 558 6.61 -36.27 3.30
N GLN A 559 5.38 -36.58 3.70
CA GLN A 559 4.21 -35.75 3.43
C GLN A 559 4.28 -34.39 4.13
N GLY A 560 4.84 -34.33 5.34
CA GLY A 560 5.15 -33.08 6.04
C GLY A 560 6.20 -32.26 5.29
N LYS A 561 7.31 -32.88 4.88
CA LYS A 561 8.36 -32.23 4.08
C LYS A 561 7.88 -31.79 2.70
N GLU A 562 6.97 -32.51 2.05
CA GLU A 562 6.31 -32.09 0.81
C GLU A 562 5.44 -30.85 1.03
N GLN A 563 4.66 -30.79 2.12
CA GLN A 563 3.88 -29.59 2.46
C GLN A 563 4.79 -28.38 2.73
N ASP A 564 5.89 -28.57 3.45
CA ASP A 564 6.85 -27.49 3.71
C ASP A 564 7.62 -27.08 2.46
N LEU A 565 7.93 -28.01 1.55
CA LEU A 565 8.51 -27.71 0.23
C LEU A 565 7.54 -26.87 -0.62
N VAL A 566 6.26 -27.24 -0.66
CA VAL A 566 5.21 -26.49 -1.38
C VAL A 566 5.03 -25.08 -0.80
N ARG A 567 5.07 -24.93 0.53
CA ARG A 567 5.08 -23.61 1.18
C ARG A 567 6.31 -22.79 0.80
N ALA A 568 7.51 -23.39 0.89
CA ALA A 568 8.76 -22.74 0.51
C ALA A 568 8.79 -22.32 -0.97
N GLN A 569 8.22 -23.12 -1.87
CA GLN A 569 8.05 -22.75 -3.28
C GLN A 569 7.05 -21.60 -3.48
N ALA A 570 5.92 -21.61 -2.76
CA ALA A 570 4.95 -20.52 -2.82
C ALA A 570 5.53 -19.19 -2.29
N ASP A 571 6.29 -19.24 -1.19
CA ASP A 571 6.99 -18.08 -0.62
C ASP A 571 8.13 -17.61 -1.53
N HIS A 572 8.89 -18.54 -2.13
CA HIS A 572 9.91 -18.21 -3.14
C HIS A 572 9.30 -17.50 -4.35
N ASP A 573 8.18 -17.99 -4.89
CA ASP A 573 7.50 -17.37 -6.04
C ASP A 573 6.89 -16.02 -5.69
N LYS A 574 6.44 -15.84 -4.44
CA LYS A 574 5.99 -14.54 -3.93
C LYS A 574 7.16 -13.55 -3.83
N VAL A 575 8.27 -13.93 -3.21
CA VAL A 575 9.50 -13.12 -3.13
C VAL A 575 10.08 -12.83 -4.52
N LYS A 576 9.98 -13.77 -5.46
CA LYS A 576 10.40 -13.56 -6.86
C LYS A 576 9.54 -12.52 -7.55
N LYS A 577 8.21 -12.54 -7.39
CA LYS A 577 7.31 -11.50 -7.89
C LYS A 577 7.57 -10.15 -7.24
N GLU A 578 7.77 -10.11 -5.93
CA GLU A 578 8.13 -8.88 -5.19
C GLU A 578 9.47 -8.32 -5.69
N LYS A 579 10.47 -9.18 -5.97
CA LYS A 579 11.75 -8.79 -6.59
C LYS A 579 11.57 -8.24 -8.01
N GLU A 580 10.82 -8.92 -8.87
CA GLU A 580 10.53 -8.45 -10.24
C GLU A 580 9.81 -7.10 -10.23
N GLN A 581 8.86 -6.93 -9.31
CA GLN A 581 8.12 -5.67 -9.12
C GLN A 581 8.99 -4.56 -8.53
N LEU A 582 9.92 -4.87 -7.63
CA LEU A 582 10.93 -3.93 -7.13
C LEU A 582 11.94 -3.52 -8.22
N ILE A 583 12.37 -4.45 -9.08
CA ILE A 583 13.22 -4.14 -10.23
C ILE A 583 12.52 -3.17 -11.18
N ALA A 584 11.26 -3.46 -11.55
CA ALA A 584 10.47 -2.56 -12.39
C ALA A 584 10.26 -1.16 -11.76
N ASN A 585 10.04 -1.10 -10.44
CA ASN A 585 9.97 0.17 -9.71
C ASN A 585 11.31 0.92 -9.71
N VAL A 586 12.44 0.23 -9.54
CA VAL A 586 13.79 0.83 -9.60
C VAL A 586 14.12 1.33 -11.01
N GLU A 587 13.75 0.60 -12.06
CA GLU A 587 13.91 1.07 -13.44
C GLU A 587 13.05 2.29 -13.74
N LYS A 588 11.80 2.31 -13.27
CA LYS A 588 10.90 3.48 -13.37
C LYS A 588 11.47 4.68 -12.63
N LEU A 589 11.91 4.51 -11.38
CA LEU A 589 12.50 5.60 -10.58
C LEU A 589 13.83 6.10 -11.18
N LYS A 590 14.65 5.22 -11.77
CA LYS A 590 15.84 5.63 -12.52
C LYS A 590 15.48 6.47 -13.74
N LYS A 591 14.44 6.08 -14.49
CA LYS A 591 13.97 6.83 -15.66
C LYS A 591 13.43 8.21 -15.26
N GLU A 592 12.61 8.26 -14.21
CA GLU A 592 12.12 9.53 -13.63
C GLU A 592 13.29 10.39 -13.13
N ALA A 593 14.29 9.81 -12.47
CA ALA A 593 15.50 10.53 -12.06
C ALA A 593 16.26 11.13 -13.26
N THR A 594 16.53 10.34 -14.32
CA THR A 594 17.20 10.85 -15.53
C THR A 594 16.38 11.94 -16.24
N GLU A 595 15.06 11.81 -16.31
CA GLU A 595 14.18 12.85 -16.86
C GLU A 595 14.23 14.14 -16.01
N THR A 596 14.32 14.03 -14.68
CA THR A 596 14.51 15.22 -13.81
C THR A 596 15.92 15.82 -13.87
N GLU A 597 16.97 15.01 -14.06
CA GLU A 597 18.34 15.50 -14.26
C GLU A 597 18.49 16.25 -15.59
N GLU A 598 17.92 15.72 -16.68
CA GLU A 598 17.85 16.41 -17.97
C GLU A 598 17.04 17.71 -17.88
N ALA A 599 15.87 17.69 -17.20
CA ALA A 599 15.08 18.90 -16.96
C ALA A 599 15.86 19.95 -16.15
N TYR A 600 16.55 19.53 -15.09
CA TYR A 600 17.39 20.42 -14.27
C TYR A 600 18.56 20.98 -15.08
N ALA A 601 19.25 20.17 -15.88
CA ALA A 601 20.34 20.63 -16.74
C ALA A 601 19.88 21.66 -17.78
N ASN A 602 18.72 21.43 -18.41
CA ASN A 602 18.11 22.38 -19.33
C ASN A 602 17.74 23.71 -18.62
N GLN A 603 17.17 23.63 -17.42
CA GLN A 603 16.76 24.81 -16.65
C GLN A 603 17.96 25.59 -16.09
N GLN A 604 19.05 24.90 -15.73
CA GLN A 604 20.34 25.50 -15.37
C GLN A 604 20.99 26.22 -16.57
N ALA A 605 20.98 25.61 -17.76
CA ALA A 605 21.47 26.25 -18.98
C ALA A 605 20.64 27.50 -19.36
N GLU A 606 19.31 27.46 -19.17
CA GLU A 606 18.47 28.64 -19.34
C GLU A 606 18.75 29.72 -18.28
N PHE A 607 18.95 29.35 -17.02
CA PHE A 607 19.33 30.28 -15.95
C PHE A 607 20.67 30.98 -16.25
N GLU A 608 21.67 30.25 -16.74
CA GLU A 608 22.95 30.82 -17.17
C GLU A 608 22.79 31.78 -18.37
N ARG A 609 21.95 31.41 -19.35
CA ARG A 609 21.60 32.29 -20.48
C ARG A 609 20.92 33.58 -20.02
N LEU A 610 19.94 33.48 -19.12
CA LEU A 610 19.21 34.62 -18.57
C LEU A 610 20.11 35.51 -17.71
N ASN A 611 21.01 34.94 -16.90
CA ASN A 611 22.00 35.70 -16.15
C ASN A 611 22.98 36.44 -17.06
N LYS A 612 23.42 35.83 -18.16
CA LYS A 612 24.25 36.51 -19.16
C LYS A 612 23.52 37.69 -19.79
N GLN A 613 22.27 37.50 -20.22
CA GLN A 613 21.42 38.59 -20.74
C GLN A 613 21.19 39.70 -19.69
N LEU A 614 20.99 39.34 -18.43
CA LEU A 614 20.84 40.28 -17.32
C LEU A 614 22.14 41.07 -17.04
N SER A 615 23.31 40.44 -17.19
CA SER A 615 24.60 41.12 -17.08
C SER A 615 24.81 42.11 -18.23
N GLU A 616 24.58 41.66 -19.47
CA GLU A 616 24.66 42.50 -20.68
C GLU A 616 23.71 43.71 -20.60
N ALA A 617 22.47 43.49 -20.18
CA ALA A 617 21.48 44.55 -19.97
C ALA A 617 21.88 45.51 -18.83
N ASN A 618 22.48 45.00 -17.74
CA ASN A 618 22.98 45.86 -16.65
C ASN A 618 24.18 46.71 -17.07
N ASP A 619 25.10 46.17 -17.87
CA ASP A 619 26.24 46.93 -18.38
C ASP A 619 25.82 47.96 -19.43
N GLU A 620 24.84 47.64 -20.27
CA GLU A 620 24.23 48.62 -21.17
C GLU A 620 23.51 49.74 -20.40
N ARG A 621 22.74 49.39 -19.35
CA ARG A 621 22.13 50.37 -18.43
C ARG A 621 23.19 51.28 -17.78
N LYS A 622 24.35 50.74 -17.38
CA LYS A 622 25.48 51.55 -16.84
C LYS A 622 26.04 52.50 -17.90
N LYS A 623 26.20 52.07 -19.16
CA LYS A 623 26.66 52.94 -20.26
C LYS A 623 25.67 54.08 -20.51
N GLN A 624 24.37 53.77 -20.60
CA GLN A 624 23.32 54.76 -20.79
C GLN A 624 23.25 55.76 -19.63
N MET A 625 23.42 55.32 -18.37
CA MET A 625 23.53 56.24 -17.24
C MET A 625 24.74 57.17 -17.33
N LYS A 626 25.91 56.69 -17.78
CA LYS A 626 27.09 57.53 -18.00
C LYS A 626 26.87 58.55 -19.12
N GLN A 627 26.26 58.14 -20.23
CA GLN A 627 25.88 59.05 -21.33
C GLN A 627 24.89 60.12 -20.86
N LEU A 628 23.87 59.74 -20.07
CA LEU A 628 22.93 60.69 -19.49
C LEU A 628 23.64 61.69 -18.55
N GLN A 629 24.56 61.23 -17.70
CA GLN A 629 25.36 62.11 -16.85
C GLN A 629 26.23 63.07 -17.66
N GLN A 630 26.83 62.61 -18.77
CA GLN A 630 27.58 63.47 -19.68
C GLN A 630 26.68 64.54 -20.32
N VAL A 631 25.51 64.16 -20.85
CA VAL A 631 24.54 65.10 -21.44
C VAL A 631 24.03 66.11 -20.41
N ILE A 632 23.83 65.71 -19.15
CA ILE A 632 23.49 66.62 -18.05
C ILE A 632 24.65 67.61 -17.80
N ALA A 633 25.89 67.14 -17.73
CA ALA A 633 27.06 68.02 -17.54
C ALA A 633 27.24 69.00 -18.72
N GLU A 634 27.06 68.54 -19.96
CA GLU A 634 27.09 69.40 -21.16
C GLU A 634 25.96 70.44 -21.13
N ARG A 635 24.74 70.04 -20.78
CA ARG A 635 23.60 70.95 -20.55
C ARG A 635 23.91 71.99 -19.49
N ASP A 636 24.54 71.61 -18.38
CA ASP A 636 24.81 72.52 -17.26
C ASP A 636 25.94 73.52 -17.59
N VAL A 637 26.95 73.08 -18.36
CA VAL A 637 27.97 73.97 -18.93
C VAL A 637 27.34 74.96 -19.93
N LEU A 638 26.50 74.49 -20.85
CA LEU A 638 25.81 75.34 -21.82
C LEU A 638 24.84 76.31 -21.15
N GLY A 639 24.10 75.86 -20.13
CA GLY A 639 23.23 76.71 -19.31
C GLY A 639 24.02 77.81 -18.59
N THR A 640 25.17 77.46 -18.01
CA THR A 640 26.08 78.44 -17.38
C THR A 640 26.63 79.45 -18.40
N GLN A 641 26.99 79.01 -19.61
CA GLN A 641 27.43 79.91 -20.68
C GLN A 641 26.31 80.84 -21.15
N LEU A 642 25.08 80.33 -21.26
CA LEU A 642 23.91 81.09 -21.70
C LEU A 642 23.50 82.15 -20.66
N VAL A 643 23.55 81.84 -19.36
CA VAL A 643 23.38 82.82 -18.29
C VAL A 643 24.43 83.93 -18.38
N ARG A 644 25.72 83.58 -18.47
CA ARG A 644 26.79 84.58 -18.64
C ARG A 644 26.61 85.47 -19.87
N ARG A 645 26.19 84.89 -21.00
CA ARG A 645 25.88 85.64 -22.24
C ARG A 645 24.69 86.57 -22.06
N ASN A 646 23.66 86.17 -21.32
CA ASN A 646 22.53 87.03 -20.98
C ASN A 646 22.94 88.18 -20.04
N ASP A 647 23.80 87.92 -19.05
CA ASP A 647 24.35 88.95 -18.16
C ASP A 647 25.23 89.95 -18.94
N GLU A 648 26.10 89.47 -19.83
CA GLU A 648 26.88 90.29 -20.77
C GLU A 648 25.96 91.17 -21.64
N LEU A 649 24.88 90.60 -22.20
CA LEU A 649 23.89 91.35 -22.98
C LEU A 649 23.15 92.40 -22.15
N ALA A 650 22.74 92.08 -20.92
CA ALA A 650 22.08 93.03 -20.01
C ALA A 650 23.00 94.22 -19.66
N LEU A 651 24.28 93.94 -19.37
CA LEU A 651 25.30 94.97 -19.15
C LEU A 651 25.52 95.84 -20.41
N LEU A 652 25.51 95.25 -21.60
CA LEU A 652 25.59 96.00 -22.86
C LEU A 652 24.35 96.88 -23.11
N TYR A 653 23.14 96.41 -22.79
CA TYR A 653 21.92 97.20 -22.90
C TYR A 653 21.90 98.40 -21.94
N GLU A 654 22.28 98.21 -20.66
CA GLU A 654 22.39 99.34 -19.73
C GLU A 654 23.53 100.31 -20.14
N LYS A 655 24.66 99.80 -20.64
CA LYS A 655 25.72 100.66 -21.19
C LYS A 655 25.23 101.49 -22.38
N LEU A 656 24.49 100.89 -23.32
CA LEU A 656 23.92 101.57 -24.47
C LEU A 656 22.88 102.62 -24.05
N LYS A 657 22.04 102.30 -23.06
CA LYS A 657 21.06 103.22 -22.46
C LYS A 657 21.72 104.42 -21.76
N ILE A 658 22.81 104.21 -21.02
CA ILE A 658 23.63 105.29 -20.43
C ILE A 658 24.29 106.13 -21.52
N GLN A 659 24.85 105.52 -22.56
CA GLN A 659 25.45 106.23 -23.70
C GLN A 659 24.40 107.06 -24.45
N GLN A 660 23.22 106.51 -24.73
CA GLN A 660 22.13 107.25 -25.38
C GLN A 660 21.63 108.41 -24.50
N SER A 661 21.50 108.22 -23.18
CA SER A 661 21.14 109.31 -22.26
C SER A 661 22.19 110.43 -22.27
N THR A 662 23.48 110.06 -22.32
CA THR A 662 24.61 110.99 -22.38
C THR A 662 24.66 111.74 -23.70
N LEU A 663 24.44 111.03 -24.82
CA LEU A 663 24.36 111.61 -26.17
C LEU A 663 23.19 112.60 -26.26
N ASN A 664 21.98 112.22 -25.80
CA ASN A 664 20.81 113.11 -25.80
C ASN A 664 21.05 114.38 -24.97
N LYS A 665 21.72 114.27 -23.82
CA LYS A 665 22.14 115.44 -23.00
C LYS A 665 23.15 116.31 -23.74
N GLY A 666 24.15 115.69 -24.37
CA GLY A 666 25.17 116.39 -25.17
C GLY A 666 24.57 117.13 -26.38
N GLU A 667 23.65 116.49 -27.11
CA GLU A 667 22.90 117.12 -28.19
C GLU A 667 22.08 118.32 -27.70
N LEU A 668 21.39 118.19 -26.57
CA LEU A 668 20.59 119.28 -26.01
C LEU A 668 21.48 120.47 -25.61
N GLN A 669 22.61 120.22 -24.97
CA GLN A 669 23.61 121.24 -24.63
C GLN A 669 24.21 121.88 -25.90
N TYR A 670 24.53 121.09 -26.91
CA TYR A 670 25.05 121.58 -28.19
C TYR A 670 24.02 122.45 -28.94
N LYS A 671 22.75 122.04 -28.97
CA LYS A 671 21.64 122.85 -29.50
C LYS A 671 21.50 124.18 -28.74
N GLY A 672 21.63 124.16 -27.40
CA GLY A 672 21.70 125.37 -26.59
C GLY A 672 22.86 126.29 -26.99
N ARG A 673 24.09 125.75 -27.14
CA ARG A 673 25.26 126.51 -27.59
C ARG A 673 25.14 127.07 -29.00
N LEU A 674 24.42 126.38 -29.91
CA LEU A 674 24.13 126.91 -31.25
C LEU A 674 23.19 128.12 -31.19
N GLU A 675 22.21 128.12 -30.28
CA GLU A 675 21.32 129.28 -30.08
C GLU A 675 22.04 130.42 -29.34
N ASP A 676 22.88 130.15 -28.33
CA ASP A 676 23.80 131.14 -27.74
C ASP A 676 24.64 131.83 -28.83
N LEU A 677 25.26 131.03 -29.72
CA LEU A 677 26.08 131.52 -30.83
C LEU A 677 25.25 132.31 -31.85
N ARG A 678 23.97 131.97 -32.05
CA ARG A 678 23.06 132.71 -32.92
C ARG A 678 22.71 134.07 -32.32
N ILE A 679 22.40 134.12 -31.02
CA ILE A 679 22.15 135.37 -30.28
C ILE A 679 23.39 136.25 -30.32
N LEU A 680 24.58 135.72 -30.01
CA LEU A 680 25.85 136.46 -30.10
C LEU A 680 26.15 136.95 -31.52
N LYS A 681 25.82 136.18 -32.57
CA LYS A 681 25.94 136.64 -33.97
C LYS A 681 24.97 137.78 -34.31
N LEU A 682 23.78 137.82 -33.70
CA LEU A 682 22.83 138.92 -33.85
C LEU A 682 23.30 140.17 -33.09
N GLU A 683 23.76 140.01 -31.84
CA GLU A 683 24.34 141.10 -31.04
C GLU A 683 25.57 141.71 -31.75
N LEU A 684 26.45 140.87 -32.30
CA LEU A 684 27.63 141.29 -33.04
C LEU A 684 27.28 141.99 -34.37
N LYS A 685 26.18 141.61 -35.03
CA LYS A 685 25.64 142.35 -36.19
C LYS A 685 25.10 143.72 -35.76
N LYS A 686 24.34 143.79 -34.66
CA LYS A 686 23.81 145.04 -34.08
C LYS A 686 24.94 145.98 -33.70
N LEU A 687 25.94 145.52 -32.94
CA LEU A 687 27.13 146.30 -32.56
C LEU A 687 27.97 146.75 -33.76
N ARG A 688 28.07 145.93 -34.83
CA ARG A 688 28.72 146.36 -36.08
C ARG A 688 27.94 147.45 -36.80
N HIS A 689 26.61 147.35 -36.85
CA HIS A 689 25.75 148.38 -37.44
C HIS A 689 25.83 149.68 -36.62
N GLU A 690 25.73 149.60 -35.30
CA GLU A 690 25.88 150.73 -34.38
C GLU A 690 27.24 151.40 -34.54
N LYS A 691 28.34 150.61 -34.54
CA LYS A 691 29.69 151.11 -34.87
C LYS A 691 29.72 151.82 -36.23
N GLY A 692 29.10 151.26 -37.27
CA GLY A 692 28.98 151.90 -38.58
C GLY A 692 28.33 153.27 -38.48
N THR A 693 27.13 153.36 -37.87
CA THR A 693 26.42 154.64 -37.71
C THR A 693 27.19 155.66 -36.85
N LEU A 694 28.01 155.21 -35.90
CA LEU A 694 28.91 156.07 -35.13
C LEU A 694 30.12 156.53 -35.97
N GLN A 695 30.68 155.67 -36.81
CA GLN A 695 31.74 156.05 -37.76
C GLN A 695 31.23 157.06 -38.79
N ASP A 696 30.01 156.89 -39.32
CA ASP A 696 29.38 157.84 -40.23
C ASP A 696 29.17 159.21 -39.55
N LYS A 697 28.72 159.23 -38.29
CA LYS A 697 28.61 160.46 -37.47
C LYS A 697 29.98 161.12 -37.23
N VAL A 698 31.03 160.34 -37.00
CA VAL A 698 32.40 160.85 -36.83
C VAL A 698 32.95 161.40 -38.15
N ALA A 699 32.72 160.75 -39.28
CA ALA A 699 33.11 161.27 -40.60
C ALA A 699 32.42 162.61 -40.87
N ASN A 700 31.10 162.69 -40.60
CA ASN A 700 30.33 163.93 -40.72
C ASN A 700 30.78 165.03 -39.72
N THR A 701 31.54 164.69 -38.68
CA THR A 701 32.09 165.66 -37.72
C THR A 701 33.18 166.53 -38.35
N ASP A 702 33.97 166.01 -39.29
CA ASP A 702 34.98 166.82 -39.98
C ASP A 702 34.37 167.74 -41.05
N ASP A 703 33.28 167.33 -41.70
CA ASP A 703 32.49 168.21 -42.55
C ASP A 703 31.73 169.26 -41.72
N LEU A 704 31.19 168.91 -40.54
CA LEU A 704 30.67 169.88 -39.57
C LEU A 704 31.75 170.85 -39.07
N LYS A 705 33.01 170.42 -38.85
CA LYS A 705 34.12 171.34 -38.54
C LYS A 705 34.43 172.25 -39.73
N ARG A 706 34.44 171.72 -40.96
CA ARG A 706 34.63 172.53 -42.18
C ARG A 706 33.52 173.57 -42.30
N GLU A 707 32.27 173.23 -42.01
CA GLU A 707 31.18 174.20 -41.98
C GLU A 707 31.27 175.16 -40.79
N VAL A 708 31.73 174.74 -39.61
CA VAL A 708 32.03 175.68 -38.52
C VAL A 708 33.15 176.65 -38.92
N PHE A 709 34.21 176.20 -39.60
CA PHE A 709 35.23 177.10 -40.16
C PHE A 709 34.70 177.94 -41.32
N HIS A 710 33.80 177.41 -42.14
CA HIS A 710 33.14 178.15 -43.23
C HIS A 710 32.29 179.26 -42.63
N VAL A 711 31.35 178.94 -41.75
CA VAL A 711 30.50 179.88 -40.99
C VAL A 711 31.32 180.82 -40.11
N GLN A 712 32.46 180.42 -39.54
CA GLN A 712 33.36 181.35 -38.85
C GLN A 712 34.06 182.30 -39.82
N ARG A 713 34.45 181.85 -41.01
CA ARG A 713 35.03 182.69 -42.06
C ARG A 713 33.98 183.57 -42.73
N GLU A 714 32.74 183.10 -42.86
CA GLU A 714 31.59 183.87 -43.30
C GLU A 714 31.17 184.85 -42.21
N LEU A 715 31.17 184.50 -40.93
CA LEU A 715 30.96 185.43 -39.82
C LEU A 715 32.08 186.47 -39.72
N LEU A 716 33.33 186.09 -40.02
CA LEU A 716 34.43 187.06 -40.10
C LEU A 716 34.23 187.98 -41.31
N ARG A 717 33.90 187.42 -42.48
CA ARG A 717 33.55 188.18 -43.69
C ARG A 717 32.36 189.07 -43.47
N GLU A 718 31.31 188.62 -42.79
CA GLU A 718 30.09 189.36 -42.46
C GLU A 718 30.28 190.30 -41.27
N ARG A 719 31.32 190.14 -40.44
CA ARG A 719 31.77 191.20 -39.51
C ARG A 719 32.59 192.27 -40.23
N THR A 720 33.45 191.89 -41.16
CA THR A 720 34.13 192.82 -42.06
C THR A 720 33.14 193.50 -43.00
N ARG A 721 32.09 192.79 -43.42
CA ARG A 721 30.99 193.30 -44.25
C ARG A 721 30.02 194.10 -43.41
N CYS A 722 29.73 193.76 -42.16
CA CYS A 722 28.99 194.65 -41.26
C CYS A 722 29.79 195.90 -40.96
N ARG A 723 31.12 195.87 -40.87
CA ARG A 723 31.95 197.10 -40.86
C ARG A 723 31.87 197.87 -42.18
N ALA A 724 32.06 197.19 -43.30
CA ALA A 724 31.95 197.81 -44.62
C ALA A 724 30.51 198.25 -44.97
N LEU A 725 29.49 197.69 -44.32
CA LEU A 725 28.06 198.05 -44.37
C LEU A 725 27.66 198.92 -43.18
N GLU A 726 28.55 199.22 -42.24
CA GLU A 726 28.46 200.36 -41.32
C GLU A 726 29.00 201.58 -42.09
N GLU A 727 30.14 201.43 -42.80
CA GLU A 727 30.68 202.38 -43.77
C GLU A 727 29.80 202.54 -45.05
N GLU A 728 29.08 201.50 -45.51
CA GLU A 728 28.03 201.61 -46.55
C GLU A 728 26.62 201.79 -45.95
N LEU A 729 26.42 201.79 -44.62
CA LEU A 729 25.24 202.43 -44.03
C LEU A 729 25.40 203.96 -44.00
N GLU A 730 26.65 204.46 -43.99
CA GLU A 730 26.94 205.85 -44.33
C GLU A 730 26.64 206.16 -45.83
N ASN A 731 26.39 205.17 -46.72
CA ASN A 731 25.84 205.37 -48.08
C ASN A 731 25.27 204.07 -48.75
N PRO A 732 23.93 203.84 -48.80
CA PRO A 732 23.35 202.51 -49.11
C PRO A 732 22.85 202.26 -50.57
N MET A 733 22.93 201.00 -51.05
CA MET A 733 22.07 200.41 -52.11
C MET A 733 22.04 198.84 -52.11
N ASN A 734 21.01 198.15 -52.67
CA ASN A 734 20.58 196.78 -52.23
C ASN A 734 19.86 195.88 -53.32
N VAL A 735 19.55 194.57 -53.02
CA VAL A 735 18.34 193.73 -53.38
C VAL A 735 18.53 192.24 -53.88
N HIS A 736 18.28 191.27 -52.98
CA HIS A 736 17.56 189.94 -53.11
C HIS A 736 17.96 188.72 -54.03
N ARG A 737 17.10 187.65 -54.10
CA ARG A 737 17.43 186.19 -53.90
C ARG A 737 16.41 185.07 -54.42
N TRP A 738 16.87 183.97 -55.11
CA TRP A 738 16.38 182.50 -55.21
C TRP A 738 15.21 181.87 -56.12
N ARG A 739 15.33 180.56 -56.58
CA ARG A 739 14.24 179.50 -56.86
C ARG A 739 14.67 177.98 -57.20
N LYS A 740 13.75 176.99 -57.52
CA LYS A 740 13.88 175.44 -57.53
C LYS A 740 13.01 174.56 -58.57
N LEU A 741 12.97 173.17 -58.55
CA LEU A 741 12.63 172.09 -59.60
C LEU A 741 11.75 170.79 -59.21
N GLU A 742 11.40 169.79 -60.13
CA GLU A 742 10.38 168.62 -60.02
C GLU A 742 10.61 167.17 -60.73
N GLY A 743 9.73 166.09 -60.57
CA GLY A 743 9.66 164.71 -61.28
C GLY A 743 8.60 163.56 -60.82
N SER A 744 8.32 162.39 -61.55
CA SER A 744 7.25 161.28 -61.29
C SER A 744 7.36 159.79 -61.95
N ASP A 745 6.45 158.76 -61.68
CA ASP A 745 6.51 157.22 -61.88
C ASP A 745 5.20 156.33 -62.27
N PRO A 746 5.19 154.95 -62.55
CA PRO A 746 4.03 154.03 -62.94
C PRO A 746 3.67 152.68 -62.14
N SER A 747 2.73 151.77 -62.60
CA SER A 747 1.81 150.88 -61.76
C SER A 747 1.65 149.29 -61.93
N THR A 748 0.55 148.67 -61.41
CA THR A 748 0.45 147.36 -60.68
C THR A 748 -0.08 146.05 -61.33
N PHE A 749 -0.76 146.06 -62.49
CA PHE A 749 -1.60 144.91 -62.96
C PHE A 749 -0.83 143.61 -63.24
N GLU A 750 0.41 143.72 -63.73
CA GLU A 750 1.23 142.58 -64.18
C GLU A 750 1.54 141.55 -63.09
N LEU A 751 1.48 141.96 -61.82
CA LEU A 751 1.83 141.11 -60.68
C LEU A 751 0.81 139.98 -60.44
N ILE A 752 -0.47 140.22 -60.74
CA ILE A 752 -1.58 139.32 -60.36
C ILE A 752 -1.66 138.10 -61.28
N GLN A 753 -1.49 138.30 -62.60
CA GLN A 753 -1.65 137.24 -63.60
C GLN A 753 -0.62 136.11 -63.42
N LYS A 754 0.57 136.44 -62.88
CA LYS A 754 1.67 135.50 -62.63
C LYS A 754 1.39 134.51 -61.50
N ILE A 755 0.49 134.85 -60.57
CA ILE A 755 0.19 134.04 -59.37
C ILE A 755 -0.69 132.83 -59.71
N GLN A 756 -1.75 133.02 -60.51
CA GLN A 756 -2.75 131.97 -60.80
C GLN A 756 -2.18 130.78 -61.60
N ILE A 757 -1.23 131.03 -62.51
CA ILE A 757 -0.60 129.99 -63.33
C ILE A 757 0.21 129.00 -62.46
N LEU A 758 0.88 129.50 -61.41
CA LEU A 758 1.70 128.69 -60.52
C LEU A 758 0.87 127.75 -59.65
N GLN A 759 -0.33 128.17 -59.22
CA GLN A 759 -1.19 127.36 -58.35
C GLN A 759 -1.75 126.10 -59.04
N LYS A 760 -2.22 126.19 -60.30
CA LYS A 760 -2.71 125.01 -61.04
C LYS A 760 -1.63 123.94 -61.22
N ARG A 761 -0.37 124.34 -61.44
CA ARG A 761 0.76 123.43 -61.66
C ARG A 761 1.17 122.67 -60.39
N LEU A 762 0.93 123.26 -59.21
CA LEU A 762 1.23 122.65 -57.92
C LEU A 762 0.28 121.47 -57.63
N ILE A 763 -1.02 121.67 -57.81
CA ILE A 763 -2.07 120.68 -57.50
C ILE A 763 -1.86 119.39 -58.31
N GLN A 764 -1.63 119.52 -59.62
CA GLN A 764 -1.40 118.38 -60.52
C GLN A 764 -0.16 117.55 -60.12
N LYS A 765 0.87 118.18 -59.54
CA LYS A 765 2.06 117.47 -59.06
C LYS A 765 1.89 116.78 -57.71
N THR A 766 0.96 117.22 -56.86
CA THR A 766 0.64 116.50 -55.61
C THR A 766 -0.14 115.21 -55.85
N GLU A 767 -1.09 115.17 -56.80
CA GLU A 767 -1.83 113.94 -57.11
C GLU A 767 -0.91 112.83 -57.66
N GLU A 768 0.06 113.20 -58.51
CA GLU A 768 1.01 112.25 -59.12
C GLU A 768 1.97 111.60 -58.09
N VAL A 769 2.21 112.26 -56.95
CA VAL A 769 3.02 111.72 -55.85
C VAL A 769 2.21 110.69 -55.06
N VAL A 770 0.97 111.01 -54.67
CA VAL A 770 0.09 110.11 -53.91
C VAL A 770 -0.15 108.79 -54.65
N GLN A 771 -0.34 108.83 -55.97
CA GLN A 771 -0.48 107.62 -56.78
C GLN A 771 0.78 106.73 -56.76
N LYS A 772 1.98 107.30 -56.69
CA LYS A 772 3.25 106.55 -56.64
C LYS A 772 3.52 105.95 -55.26
N GLU A 773 3.17 106.66 -54.18
CA GLU A 773 3.30 106.14 -52.81
C GLU A 773 2.39 104.91 -52.58
N LEU A 774 1.17 104.94 -53.09
CA LEU A 774 0.21 103.83 -52.96
C LEU A 774 0.71 102.57 -53.69
N LEU A 775 1.30 102.74 -54.87
CA LEU A 775 1.89 101.67 -55.68
C LEU A 775 3.17 101.08 -55.04
N ILE A 776 3.94 101.89 -54.30
CA ILE A 776 5.08 101.42 -53.50
C ILE A 776 4.60 100.53 -52.34
N GLN A 777 3.56 100.95 -51.59
CA GLN A 777 3.02 100.15 -50.47
C GLN A 777 2.51 98.77 -50.89
N GLU A 778 1.88 98.65 -52.07
CA GLU A 778 1.48 97.36 -52.62
C GLU A 778 2.68 96.45 -52.94
N LYS A 779 3.75 97.01 -53.54
CA LYS A 779 4.98 96.25 -53.84
C LYS A 779 5.74 95.85 -52.60
N GLU A 780 5.77 96.68 -51.56
CA GLU A 780 6.39 96.34 -50.27
C GLU A 780 5.63 95.22 -49.54
N LYS A 781 4.29 95.25 -49.54
CA LYS A 781 3.47 94.13 -49.04
C LYS A 781 3.78 92.83 -49.79
N LEU A 782 3.74 92.87 -51.12
CA LEU A 782 4.00 91.69 -51.97
C LEU A 782 5.41 91.12 -51.71
N TYR A 783 6.42 91.99 -51.57
CA TYR A 783 7.80 91.61 -51.26
C TYR A 783 7.93 90.97 -49.86
N ALA A 784 7.26 91.52 -48.84
CA ALA A 784 7.25 90.96 -47.50
C ALA A 784 6.56 89.58 -47.44
N GLU A 785 5.52 89.39 -48.25
CA GLU A 785 4.75 88.14 -48.35
C GLU A 785 5.55 87.06 -49.08
N LEU A 786 6.17 87.39 -50.23
CA LEU A 786 7.13 86.52 -50.92
C LEU A 786 8.33 86.15 -50.02
N LYS A 787 8.86 87.10 -49.24
CA LYS A 787 9.97 86.84 -48.30
C LYS A 787 9.56 85.89 -47.16
N ARG A 788 8.30 85.96 -46.68
CA ARG A 788 7.73 85.00 -45.72
C ARG A 788 7.51 83.62 -46.33
N ILE A 789 7.12 83.52 -47.60
CA ILE A 789 6.95 82.25 -48.31
C ILE A 789 8.32 81.59 -48.56
N LEU A 790 9.31 82.36 -49.03
CA LEU A 790 10.66 81.86 -49.29
C LEU A 790 11.35 81.36 -48.00
N ALA A 791 11.18 82.09 -46.88
CA ALA A 791 11.67 81.67 -45.57
C ALA A 791 10.93 80.45 -44.97
N ARG A 792 9.87 79.96 -45.61
CA ARG A 792 9.12 78.74 -45.24
C ARG A 792 9.37 77.56 -46.16
N GLN A 793 10.09 77.73 -47.28
CA GLN A 793 10.47 76.60 -48.11
C GLN A 793 11.73 75.93 -47.53
N PRO A 794 11.73 74.61 -47.29
CA PRO A 794 12.94 73.88 -46.95
C PRO A 794 13.94 73.96 -48.11
N GLY A 795 15.23 74.14 -47.80
CA GLY A 795 16.30 74.06 -48.80
C GLY A 795 16.34 72.69 -49.49
N PRO A 796 16.98 72.56 -50.67
CA PRO A 796 16.92 71.33 -51.47
C PRO A 796 17.34 70.06 -50.70
N GLU A 797 18.38 70.12 -49.86
CA GLU A 797 18.79 69.00 -48.99
C GLU A 797 17.70 68.60 -47.98
N VAL A 798 16.99 69.57 -47.41
CA VAL A 798 15.91 69.32 -46.45
C VAL A 798 14.68 68.77 -47.16
N ALA A 799 14.39 69.22 -48.39
CA ALA A 799 13.31 68.65 -49.20
C ALA A 799 13.59 67.19 -49.60
N GLU A 800 14.84 66.86 -49.93
CA GLU A 800 15.28 65.49 -50.23
C GLU A 800 15.23 64.58 -49.00
N GLN A 801 15.73 65.05 -47.84
CA GLN A 801 15.56 64.34 -46.56
C GLN A 801 14.08 64.14 -46.20
N LEU A 802 13.22 65.14 -46.42
CA LEU A 802 11.78 65.03 -46.12
C LEU A 802 11.08 64.05 -47.07
N SER A 803 11.54 63.91 -48.31
CA SER A 803 11.11 62.85 -49.25
C SER A 803 11.50 61.46 -48.74
N ILE A 804 12.76 61.26 -48.34
CA ILE A 804 13.26 59.99 -47.77
C ILE A 804 12.51 59.64 -46.48
N TYR A 805 12.25 60.62 -45.61
CA TYR A 805 11.44 60.41 -44.41
C TYR A 805 9.97 60.13 -44.75
N GLN A 806 9.38 60.72 -45.80
CA GLN A 806 8.03 60.38 -46.24
C GLN A 806 7.91 58.97 -46.82
N GLU A 807 8.91 58.49 -47.58
CA GLU A 807 8.94 57.09 -48.04
C GLU A 807 9.13 56.13 -46.87
N THR A 808 10.04 56.45 -45.94
CA THR A 808 10.26 55.66 -44.71
C THR A 808 8.99 55.62 -43.86
N LEU A 809 8.28 56.75 -43.72
CA LEU A 809 7.02 56.85 -43.00
C LEU A 809 5.92 56.05 -43.71
N LYS A 810 5.80 56.12 -45.05
CA LYS A 810 4.87 55.28 -45.83
C LYS A 810 5.16 53.79 -45.64
N ALA A 811 6.42 53.37 -45.68
CA ALA A 811 6.82 51.99 -45.44
C ALA A 811 6.48 51.53 -44.02
N LYS A 812 6.74 52.37 -43.02
CA LYS A 812 6.38 52.10 -41.61
C LYS A 812 4.86 52.13 -41.39
N THR A 813 4.11 53.00 -42.04
CA THR A 813 2.64 52.99 -42.03
C THR A 813 2.08 51.73 -42.70
N LYS A 814 2.73 51.20 -43.75
CA LYS A 814 2.35 49.92 -44.37
C LYS A 814 2.62 48.73 -43.43
N GLN A 815 3.76 48.73 -42.73
CA GLN A 815 4.06 47.74 -41.68
C GLN A 815 3.06 47.84 -40.51
N LEU A 816 2.75 49.05 -40.03
CA LEU A 816 1.73 49.28 -39.00
C LEU A 816 0.33 48.84 -39.43
N LYS A 817 -0.04 48.99 -40.71
CA LYS A 817 -1.30 48.45 -41.23
C LYS A 817 -1.32 46.93 -41.28
N SER A 818 -0.19 46.26 -41.58
CA SER A 818 -0.06 44.80 -41.47
C SER A 818 -0.24 44.33 -40.03
N LEU A 819 0.51 44.93 -39.09
CA LEU A 819 0.37 44.62 -37.66
C LEU A 819 -1.04 44.93 -37.15
N ALA A 820 -1.68 46.02 -37.58
CA ALA A 820 -3.06 46.32 -37.21
C ALA A 820 -4.06 45.29 -37.78
N SER A 821 -3.85 44.77 -38.99
CA SER A 821 -4.68 43.66 -39.50
C SER A 821 -4.40 42.33 -38.79
N GLU A 822 -3.16 42.07 -38.38
CA GLU A 822 -2.80 40.91 -37.55
C GLU A 822 -3.43 41.01 -36.15
N VAL A 823 -3.35 42.18 -35.50
CA VAL A 823 -4.01 42.45 -34.22
C VAL A 823 -5.52 42.33 -34.35
N ASN A 824 -6.16 42.93 -35.36
CA ASN A 824 -7.61 42.77 -35.58
C ASN A 824 -8.00 41.30 -35.84
N MET A 825 -7.15 40.51 -36.51
CA MET A 825 -7.38 39.08 -36.70
C MET A 825 -7.31 38.33 -35.36
N TYR A 826 -6.32 38.63 -34.51
CA TYR A 826 -6.22 38.04 -33.18
C TYR A 826 -7.34 38.50 -32.23
N GLU A 827 -7.78 39.76 -32.31
CA GLU A 827 -8.94 40.27 -31.58
C GLU A 827 -10.23 39.54 -32.02
N SER A 828 -10.42 39.33 -33.33
CA SER A 828 -11.53 38.52 -33.85
C SER A 828 -11.47 37.07 -33.36
N GLN A 829 -10.28 36.44 -33.38
CA GLN A 829 -10.11 35.08 -32.84
C GLN A 829 -10.38 35.02 -31.33
N ILE A 830 -9.96 36.03 -30.57
CA ILE A 830 -10.25 36.16 -29.14
C ILE A 830 -11.76 36.30 -28.90
N ASP A 831 -12.47 37.07 -29.72
CA ASP A 831 -13.92 37.23 -29.61
C ASP A 831 -14.70 35.98 -30.07
N ASP A 832 -14.22 35.27 -31.09
CA ASP A 832 -14.73 33.94 -31.46
C ASP A 832 -14.53 32.92 -30.32
N TYR A 833 -13.36 32.90 -29.68
CA TYR A 833 -13.11 32.06 -28.51
C TYR A 833 -13.94 32.47 -27.30
N LYS A 834 -14.18 33.77 -27.05
CA LYS A 834 -15.12 34.23 -26.02
C LYS A 834 -16.54 33.75 -26.32
N TYR A 835 -16.99 33.85 -27.57
CA TYR A 835 -18.30 33.37 -27.99
C TYR A 835 -18.43 31.85 -27.85
N GLU A 836 -17.38 31.10 -28.16
CA GLU A 836 -17.35 29.65 -27.98
C GLU A 836 -17.32 29.25 -26.49
N ILE A 837 -16.57 29.96 -25.65
CA ILE A 837 -16.59 29.83 -24.19
C ILE A 837 -17.99 30.14 -23.63
N ASP A 838 -18.64 31.21 -24.09
CA ASP A 838 -20.01 31.57 -23.68
C ASP A 838 -21.04 30.53 -24.15
N LYS A 839 -20.89 29.99 -25.36
CA LYS A 839 -21.72 28.90 -25.88
C LYS A 839 -21.53 27.61 -25.08
N LEU A 840 -20.29 27.23 -24.76
CA LEU A 840 -19.97 26.10 -23.90
C LEU A 840 -20.47 26.31 -22.47
N ASN A 841 -20.34 27.51 -21.91
CA ASN A 841 -20.90 27.87 -20.61
C ASN A 841 -22.44 27.79 -20.60
N ARG A 842 -23.12 28.28 -21.66
CA ARG A 842 -24.57 28.14 -21.83
C ARG A 842 -24.98 26.68 -21.90
N GLN A 843 -24.30 25.86 -22.70
CA GLN A 843 -24.51 24.41 -22.77
C GLN A 843 -24.24 23.73 -21.41
N LEU A 844 -23.21 24.14 -20.67
CA LEU A 844 -22.90 23.65 -19.33
C LEU A 844 -24.00 24.03 -18.32
N THR A 845 -24.56 25.24 -18.39
CA THR A 845 -25.73 25.63 -17.59
C THR A 845 -26.98 24.88 -18.00
N GLU A 846 -27.23 24.63 -19.29
CA GLU A 846 -28.35 23.80 -19.74
C GLU A 846 -28.20 22.36 -19.26
N VAL A 847 -27.00 21.77 -19.34
CA VAL A 847 -26.73 20.41 -18.84
C VAL A 847 -26.87 20.38 -17.33
N ARG A 848 -26.39 21.39 -16.59
CA ARG A 848 -26.65 21.52 -15.14
C ARG A 848 -28.15 21.65 -14.85
N GLN A 849 -28.90 22.43 -15.62
CA GLN A 849 -30.33 22.65 -15.42
C GLN A 849 -31.14 21.38 -15.75
N LYS A 850 -30.79 20.66 -16.83
CA LYS A 850 -31.30 19.33 -17.17
C LYS A 850 -30.96 18.30 -16.08
N TYR A 851 -29.73 18.30 -15.56
CA TYR A 851 -29.30 17.46 -14.44
C TYR A 851 -30.07 17.77 -13.15
N PHE A 852 -30.26 19.05 -12.79
CA PHE A 852 -31.06 19.43 -11.63
C PHE A 852 -32.55 19.13 -11.82
N LEU A 853 -33.11 19.28 -13.02
CA LEU A 853 -34.48 18.86 -13.35
C LEU A 853 -34.64 17.34 -13.28
N GLN A 854 -33.66 16.58 -13.75
CA GLN A 854 -33.66 15.11 -13.68
C GLN A 854 -33.49 14.64 -12.23
N LYS A 855 -32.57 15.25 -11.47
CA LYS A 855 -32.40 15.00 -10.03
C LYS A 855 -33.64 15.38 -9.22
N LYS A 856 -34.33 16.46 -9.59
CA LYS A 856 -35.63 16.86 -9.00
C LYS A 856 -36.74 15.88 -9.36
N LYS A 857 -36.79 15.38 -10.60
CA LYS A 857 -37.68 14.28 -11.00
C LYS A 857 -37.37 13.01 -10.22
N GLU A 858 -36.10 12.62 -10.08
CA GLU A 858 -35.66 11.47 -9.30
C GLU A 858 -35.99 11.58 -7.81
N THR A 859 -35.86 12.76 -7.21
CA THR A 859 -36.33 12.96 -5.83
C THR A 859 -37.85 12.84 -5.74
N ILE A 860 -38.60 13.38 -6.70
CA ILE A 860 -40.07 13.26 -6.73
C ILE A 860 -40.53 11.82 -7.00
N THR A 861 -39.82 11.04 -7.82
CA THR A 861 -40.13 9.61 -8.02
C THR A 861 -39.74 8.80 -6.80
N LYS A 862 -38.57 9.04 -6.19
CA LYS A 862 -38.18 8.38 -4.92
C LYS A 862 -39.10 8.74 -3.76
N GLU A 863 -39.64 9.96 -3.73
CA GLU A 863 -40.62 10.41 -2.74
C GLU A 863 -42.00 9.79 -2.98
N LYS A 864 -42.42 9.63 -4.26
CA LYS A 864 -43.58 8.82 -4.64
C LYS A 864 -43.41 7.33 -4.34
N GLU A 865 -42.24 6.75 -4.57
CA GLU A 865 -41.92 5.36 -4.23
C GLU A 865 -41.90 5.15 -2.71
N ARG A 866 -41.39 6.12 -1.95
CA ARG A 866 -41.44 6.12 -0.48
C ARG A 866 -42.87 6.25 0.05
N LEU A 867 -43.72 7.05 -0.60
CA LEU A 867 -45.15 7.13 -0.29
C LEU A 867 -45.90 5.85 -0.69
N ALA A 868 -45.56 5.21 -1.81
CA ALA A 868 -46.13 3.93 -2.22
C ALA A 868 -45.69 2.78 -1.30
N GLN A 869 -44.45 2.77 -0.81
CA GLN A 869 -43.96 1.83 0.20
C GLN A 869 -44.64 2.04 1.58
N LEU A 870 -45.03 3.27 1.91
CA LEU A 870 -45.88 3.57 3.08
C LEU A 870 -47.35 3.14 2.90
N GLN A 871 -47.79 2.79 1.69
CA GLN A 871 -49.14 2.31 1.40
C GLN A 871 -49.25 0.78 1.23
N GLN A 872 -48.16 0.02 1.45
CA GLN A 872 -48.18 -1.46 1.46
C GLN A 872 -48.24 -2.09 2.87
N ILE A 873 -48.58 -1.31 3.89
CA ILE A 873 -49.05 -1.84 5.18
C ILE A 873 -50.51 -1.41 5.38
N THR A 874 -51.44 -2.28 4.95
CA THR A 874 -52.69 -2.67 5.64
C THR A 874 -53.60 -3.40 4.64
N THR A 875 -53.54 -4.73 4.64
CA THR A 875 -54.30 -5.59 3.73
C THR A 875 -55.67 -5.94 4.30
N THR A 876 -56.70 -5.27 3.76
CA THR A 876 -58.08 -5.77 3.50
C THR A 876 -58.92 -6.52 4.56
N VAL A 877 -60.22 -6.14 4.59
CA VAL A 877 -61.45 -6.93 4.88
C VAL A 877 -62.14 -6.76 6.25
N ASN A 878 -63.46 -6.51 6.17
CA ASN A 878 -64.54 -6.57 7.18
C ASN A 878 -64.62 -5.50 8.30
N GLY A 879 -65.53 -4.53 8.13
CA GLY A 879 -66.57 -4.39 9.16
C GLY A 879 -66.87 -3.06 9.85
N ILE A 880 -66.47 -1.90 9.29
CA ILE A 880 -67.01 -0.56 9.63
C ILE A 880 -66.70 -0.01 11.05
N THR A 881 -65.74 0.92 11.11
CA THR A 881 -65.91 2.18 11.88
C THR A 881 -65.06 3.33 11.31
N LEU A 882 -65.76 4.39 10.91
CA LEU A 882 -65.51 5.82 11.24
C LEU A 882 -64.11 6.43 11.06
N GLN A 883 -63.98 7.35 10.09
CA GLN A 883 -63.69 8.78 10.34
C GLN A 883 -64.05 9.66 9.14
N GLN A 884 -64.21 10.97 9.38
CA GLN A 884 -64.93 11.92 8.51
C GLN A 884 -64.11 12.45 7.31
N PRO A 885 -64.73 12.72 6.15
CA PRO A 885 -64.12 13.38 4.99
C PRO A 885 -64.67 14.85 4.83
N PRO A 886 -64.54 15.57 3.69
CA PRO A 886 -63.97 16.93 3.66
C PRO A 886 -65.00 18.01 3.22
N PRO A 887 -64.59 19.21 2.74
CA PRO A 887 -64.57 19.36 1.27
C PRO A 887 -63.55 20.36 0.64
N ASP A 888 -63.29 20.10 -0.66
CA ASP A 888 -63.10 20.99 -1.82
C ASP A 888 -62.06 22.15 -1.82
N LEU A 889 -61.11 22.23 -2.77
CA LEU A 889 -61.18 22.28 -4.25
C LEU A 889 -61.75 23.57 -4.85
N ILE A 890 -60.86 24.54 -5.11
CA ILE A 890 -60.95 25.43 -6.28
C ILE A 890 -59.57 25.49 -6.96
N GLN A 891 -59.55 25.23 -8.28
CA GLN A 891 -58.35 25.34 -9.14
C GLN A 891 -58.34 26.70 -9.90
N PRO A 892 -57.68 26.89 -11.06
CA PRO A 892 -56.43 27.65 -11.07
C PRO A 892 -56.43 28.86 -12.04
N ASN A 893 -55.54 29.84 -11.84
CA ASN A 893 -54.89 30.44 -13.02
C ASN A 893 -53.54 31.12 -12.76
N ARG A 894 -52.82 31.29 -13.87
CA ARG A 894 -51.41 31.72 -14.00
C ARG A 894 -51.19 33.19 -13.64
N SER A 895 -50.01 33.53 -13.09
CA SER A 895 -49.04 34.42 -13.74
C SER A 895 -47.73 34.63 -12.95
N ASN A 896 -46.62 34.65 -13.69
CA ASN A 896 -45.26 35.15 -13.37
C ASN A 896 -44.68 35.04 -11.95
N ASP A 897 -43.73 34.11 -11.80
CA ASP A 897 -42.56 34.30 -10.93
C ASP A 897 -41.73 35.51 -11.39
N GLN A 898 -41.48 36.47 -10.50
CA GLN A 898 -40.25 37.28 -10.50
C GLN A 898 -39.55 37.11 -9.17
N ALA A 899 -38.48 36.32 -9.17
CA ALA A 899 -37.65 36.11 -7.99
C ALA A 899 -36.71 37.31 -7.75
N ARG A 900 -36.63 37.72 -6.48
CA ARG A 900 -35.77 38.81 -6.00
C ARG A 900 -34.29 38.47 -6.16
N PHE A 901 -33.46 39.48 -6.43
CA PHE A 901 -32.11 39.54 -5.86
C PHE A 901 -31.91 40.91 -5.19
N THR A 902 -31.56 40.88 -3.91
CA THR A 902 -31.40 42.08 -3.08
C THR A 902 -30.00 42.65 -3.20
N GLY A 903 -29.88 43.93 -3.55
CA GLY A 903 -28.59 44.63 -3.59
C GLY A 903 -28.05 44.90 -2.19
N GLY A 904 -26.76 44.61 -2.00
CA GLY A 904 -25.95 45.09 -0.87
C GLY A 904 -24.68 45.72 -1.43
N GLY A 905 -24.53 47.03 -1.26
CA GLY A 905 -23.39 47.77 -1.77
C GLY A 905 -22.25 47.87 -0.76
N PHE A 906 -21.00 47.97 -1.24
CA PHE A 906 -19.88 48.51 -0.49
C PHE A 906 -19.07 49.49 -1.34
N ASN A 907 -18.61 50.57 -0.71
CA ASN A 907 -17.98 51.72 -1.33
C ASN A 907 -16.61 51.41 -1.97
N LEU A 908 -16.36 51.98 -3.16
CA LEU A 908 -15.02 52.35 -3.61
C LEU A 908 -14.95 53.88 -3.76
N LYS A 909 -13.94 54.48 -3.10
CA LYS A 909 -13.77 55.93 -3.00
C LYS A 909 -13.32 56.55 -4.32
N SER A 910 -13.90 57.70 -4.67
CA SER A 910 -13.53 58.54 -5.81
C SER A 910 -12.63 59.71 -5.42
N ILE A 911 -11.43 59.82 -6.00
CA ILE A 911 -10.70 61.10 -6.23
C ILE A 911 -9.85 60.94 -7.52
N PRO A 912 -9.33 62.01 -8.18
CA PRO A 912 -9.82 62.36 -9.51
C PRO A 912 -8.76 62.38 -10.63
N LYS A 913 -9.22 62.52 -11.89
CA LYS A 913 -8.35 62.84 -13.03
C LYS A 913 -7.85 64.29 -12.95
N PRO A 914 -6.58 64.59 -13.26
CA PRO A 914 -6.11 65.96 -13.42
C PRO A 914 -6.60 66.57 -14.75
N SER A 915 -6.99 67.84 -14.69
CA SER A 915 -7.34 68.67 -15.84
C SER A 915 -6.10 69.11 -16.62
N SER A 916 -6.16 69.00 -17.96
CA SER A 916 -5.21 69.66 -18.86
C SER A 916 -5.40 71.18 -18.83
N VAL A 917 -4.35 71.92 -18.47
CA VAL A 917 -4.21 73.34 -18.80
C VAL A 917 -2.82 73.56 -19.39
N THR A 918 -2.77 74.36 -20.45
CA THR A 918 -1.60 74.75 -21.24
C THR A 918 -0.56 75.56 -20.45
N ALA A 919 0.70 75.14 -20.54
CA ALA A 919 1.87 76.00 -20.83
C ALA A 919 2.99 75.11 -21.38
#